data_AF-A0A6G0UTY3-F1
#
_entry.id   AF-A0A6G0UTY3-F1
#
_cell.length_a   1.000
_cell.length_b   1.000
_cell.length_c   1.000
_cell.angle_alpha   90.00
_cell.angle_beta   90.00
_cell.angle_gamma   90.00
#
_symmetry.space_group_name_H-M   'P 1'
#
loop_
_entity.id
_entity.type
_entity.pdbx_description
1 polymer ?
#
loop_
_entity_poly.entity_id
_entity_poly.type
_entity_poly.pdbx_seq_one_letter_code
_entity_poly.pdbx_strand_id
1 'polypeptide(L)'
;MSGSEPESEKDPIVTVCGVKMRESRKKKLIEADLKVISDSMFRTSFNYGLYFFMVVVIGVPLWWITTSPYRAHLETFPPDFKVEFPVFVDIYSASNSPEVNKMISSLSKDNILQIPHHDDISRIEFKVNIVHKVVEENDFVHLATQVDLKKENKLSNCSVLIVPPEVFQKLSSKSACPAYVMSSGALLLRSDSKEIEKFVHEFIVYQWMDLPKISNFIKRISNAEELEQVSTDVWNEVPISAAYNIHLIFVHDDTNDEWSLALEESARQEVNKIVDYLGDVAFFKVTEEHFWDLLDSGVLKKAPENKEFSYSGNSADFLNFLTEVDQRSSPIVSVNPLLKFVFLLTENGVTFDGDNVKGHTYLSWGSLINSMPSDKNNQRNALHESFQTLLGAAEGSPTESMFCFSRTLPSSFVWDRFRRRAFFENILRSRSFVEAVNSLSKSITQLVITKEVSNMVMKSKKLVEEAIQEQDPRKAAAARILAEKSAKHESLLGMTDLTPYLKIGIYVPISMPFVFPIVEVILAFFYYKLKVDFLVAFVKPPSSPRELPEEKPSPSEDVPGVTENTPPEPEENSNPTPSTPSTLSTLPTSNSTLSIDEISRLKTPPPPKIKATVPKGSTVSKRITIPTAMHSMFNKDETNIRSAPEMPSGDGIDYPRAASWSSSTVTEIMKDKIGKQVFRCFLHQSLAEENMLFVDEIDEIKKLQGDDLKNAVANLLEKYEMYINISSSARAKLVEISSGSNVDKKNLEPAHKEVYKLLENDQFPRFRRSELYLEYLEDLLPKTYAEKWSTSFEALIGNQVGRHHFREFLFSIHAEENLRFWEAIIEFKNTKNKSHAMLNMARSIHEQFLKEGCTNEVQFVSKLPNFSLQVFLPFGLRQNLIKKIKDKDVDIALFDEATKHVEQVLKNDPYVRFLASSNYKNLLARLK
;
A
#
# COMPACT_ATOMS: atom_id res chain seq x y z
N MET A 1 -44.12 -104.65 -41.43
CA MET A 1 -44.57 -103.37 -40.85
C MET A 1 -43.73 -103.16 -39.60
N SER A 2 -42.76 -102.22 -39.56
CA SER A 2 -42.84 -100.74 -39.69
C SER A 2 -43.37 -100.08 -38.41
N GLY A 3 -42.83 -98.96 -37.93
CA GLY A 3 -41.81 -98.07 -38.52
C GLY A 3 -40.51 -97.93 -37.72
N SER A 4 -39.59 -97.12 -38.24
CA SER A 4 -38.28 -96.78 -37.66
C SER A 4 -38.35 -95.58 -36.71
N GLU A 5 -37.62 -95.64 -35.59
CA GLU A 5 -37.31 -94.47 -34.77
C GLU A 5 -36.25 -93.58 -35.45
N PRO A 6 -36.31 -92.24 -35.32
CA PRO A 6 -35.24 -91.34 -35.73
C PRO A 6 -34.11 -91.29 -34.67
N GLU A 7 -32.87 -91.09 -35.10
CA GLU A 7 -31.71 -91.09 -34.22
C GLU A 7 -31.69 -89.92 -33.23
N SER A 8 -31.36 -90.18 -31.96
CA SER A 8 -31.17 -89.14 -30.95
C SER A 8 -29.85 -88.38 -31.18
N GLU A 9 -29.93 -87.07 -31.42
CA GLU A 9 -28.77 -86.20 -31.54
C GLU A 9 -27.95 -86.20 -30.23
N LYS A 10 -26.66 -86.56 -30.33
CA LYS A 10 -25.81 -86.84 -29.16
C LYS A 10 -25.13 -85.57 -28.64
N ASP A 11 -25.69 -85.00 -27.56
CA ASP A 11 -25.12 -83.89 -26.76
C ASP A 11 -23.59 -84.00 -26.61
N PRO A 12 -22.79 -83.14 -27.29
CA PRO A 12 -21.35 -83.34 -27.43
C PRO A 12 -20.59 -83.40 -26.12
N ILE A 13 -19.66 -84.35 -26.01
CA ILE A 13 -18.76 -84.48 -24.86
C ILE A 13 -17.49 -83.68 -25.13
N VAL A 14 -17.46 -82.45 -24.63
CA VAL A 14 -16.32 -81.54 -24.72
C VAL A 14 -15.37 -81.79 -23.54
N THR A 15 -14.06 -81.73 -23.79
CA THR A 15 -13.05 -81.84 -22.72
C THR A 15 -12.51 -80.46 -22.37
N VAL A 16 -12.62 -80.05 -21.11
CA VAL A 16 -12.12 -78.75 -20.62
C VAL A 16 -11.20 -79.01 -19.43
N CYS A 17 -9.96 -78.50 -19.47
CA CYS A 17 -8.93 -78.73 -18.44
C CYS A 17 -8.78 -80.21 -18.02
N GLY A 18 -8.85 -81.13 -19.00
CA GLY A 18 -8.75 -82.58 -18.78
C GLY A 18 -10.05 -83.28 -18.39
N VAL A 19 -11.12 -82.56 -18.04
CA VAL A 19 -12.40 -83.14 -17.61
C VAL A 19 -13.40 -83.18 -18.77
N LYS A 20 -13.97 -84.36 -19.05
CA LYS A 20 -15.04 -84.56 -20.04
C LYS A 20 -16.41 -84.19 -19.48
N MET A 21 -17.13 -83.28 -20.12
CA MET A 21 -18.51 -82.90 -19.77
C MET A 21 -19.37 -82.71 -21.02
N ARG A 22 -20.69 -82.89 -20.86
CA ARG A 22 -21.69 -82.59 -21.91
C ARG A 22 -21.87 -81.09 -22.11
N GLU A 23 -22.10 -80.66 -23.35
CA GLU A 23 -22.21 -79.24 -23.69
C GLU A 23 -23.41 -78.56 -23.02
N SER A 24 -24.54 -79.26 -22.88
CA SER A 24 -25.70 -78.78 -22.10
C SER A 24 -25.34 -78.43 -20.65
N ARG A 25 -24.34 -79.13 -20.06
CA ARG A 25 -23.87 -78.89 -18.69
C ARG A 25 -22.87 -77.72 -18.63
N LYS A 26 -22.06 -77.52 -19.68
CA LYS A 26 -21.21 -76.32 -19.83
C LYS A 26 -22.05 -75.04 -19.85
N LYS A 27 -23.12 -75.01 -20.65
CA LYS A 27 -24.01 -73.84 -20.79
C LYS A 27 -24.65 -73.43 -19.45
N LYS A 28 -25.26 -74.37 -18.72
CA LYS A 28 -25.89 -74.09 -17.42
C LYS A 28 -24.92 -73.64 -16.33
N LEU A 29 -23.65 -74.04 -16.38
CA LEU A 29 -22.64 -73.58 -15.43
C LEU A 29 -22.28 -72.10 -15.67
N ILE A 30 -22.04 -71.74 -16.93
CA ILE A 30 -21.75 -70.37 -17.37
C ILE A 30 -22.94 -69.43 -17.06
N GLU A 31 -24.17 -69.90 -17.28
CA GLU A 31 -25.40 -69.16 -17.00
C GLU A 31 -25.60 -68.88 -15.49
N ALA A 32 -25.21 -69.82 -14.62
CA ALA A 32 -25.20 -69.61 -13.18
C ALA A 32 -24.12 -68.61 -12.74
N ASP A 33 -22.89 -68.74 -13.25
CA ASP A 33 -21.78 -67.81 -12.96
C ASP A 33 -22.13 -66.37 -13.39
N LEU A 34 -22.69 -66.19 -14.60
CA LEU A 34 -23.14 -64.89 -15.10
C LEU A 34 -24.19 -64.23 -14.19
N LYS A 35 -25.11 -65.02 -13.63
CA LYS A 35 -26.15 -64.50 -12.72
C LYS A 35 -25.57 -64.05 -11.38
N VAL A 36 -24.59 -64.77 -10.83
CA VAL A 36 -23.87 -64.37 -9.62
C VAL A 36 -23.05 -63.08 -9.86
N ILE A 37 -22.43 -62.95 -11.04
CA ILE A 37 -21.72 -61.72 -11.43
C ILE A 37 -22.68 -60.53 -11.55
N SER A 38 -23.89 -60.74 -12.07
CA SER A 38 -24.95 -59.71 -12.19
C SER A 38 -25.38 -59.14 -10.84
N ASP A 39 -25.78 -60.00 -9.89
CA ASP A 39 -26.23 -59.57 -8.56
C ASP A 39 -25.09 -58.92 -7.75
N SER A 40 -23.85 -59.39 -7.94
CA SER A 40 -22.65 -58.73 -7.42
C SER A 40 -22.53 -57.31 -7.98
N MET A 41 -22.54 -57.12 -9.30
CA MET A 41 -22.43 -55.80 -9.92
C MET A 41 -23.56 -54.85 -9.49
N PHE A 42 -24.80 -55.32 -9.33
CA PHE A 42 -25.91 -54.46 -8.94
C PHE A 42 -25.76 -53.96 -7.50
N ARG A 43 -25.46 -54.84 -6.54
CA ARG A 43 -25.19 -54.45 -5.14
C ARG A 43 -24.00 -53.51 -5.02
N THR A 44 -22.93 -53.79 -5.77
CA THR A 44 -21.76 -52.91 -5.90
C THR A 44 -22.21 -51.52 -6.36
N SER A 45 -22.77 -51.40 -7.57
CA SER A 45 -23.19 -50.11 -8.15
C SER A 45 -24.17 -49.32 -7.28
N PHE A 46 -25.12 -49.96 -6.59
CA PHE A 46 -26.04 -49.29 -5.67
C PHE A 46 -25.30 -48.65 -4.48
N ASN A 47 -24.39 -49.38 -3.84
CA ASN A 47 -23.59 -48.85 -2.74
C ASN A 47 -22.72 -47.65 -3.20
N TYR A 48 -22.16 -47.72 -4.42
CA TYR A 48 -21.39 -46.61 -4.98
C TYR A 48 -22.24 -45.39 -5.36
N GLY A 49 -23.47 -45.58 -5.83
CA GLY A 49 -24.42 -44.48 -6.03
C GLY A 49 -24.78 -43.77 -4.73
N LEU A 50 -25.10 -44.53 -3.68
CA LEU A 50 -25.40 -44.00 -2.34
C LEU A 50 -24.20 -43.28 -1.72
N TYR A 51 -22.99 -43.81 -1.90
CA TYR A 51 -21.75 -43.21 -1.42
C TYR A 51 -21.38 -41.93 -2.20
N PHE A 52 -21.52 -41.93 -3.53
CA PHE A 52 -21.33 -40.73 -4.37
C PHE A 52 -22.31 -39.62 -3.96
N PHE A 53 -23.57 -39.95 -3.68
CA PHE A 53 -24.56 -39.01 -3.15
C PHE A 53 -24.09 -38.40 -1.81
N MET A 54 -23.61 -39.20 -0.85
CA MET A 54 -23.03 -38.69 0.40
C MET A 54 -21.85 -37.74 0.16
N VAL A 55 -20.94 -38.06 -0.77
CA VAL A 55 -19.79 -37.21 -1.10
C VAL A 55 -20.22 -35.87 -1.69
N VAL A 56 -21.12 -35.88 -2.68
CA VAL A 56 -21.51 -34.66 -3.40
C VAL A 56 -22.46 -33.79 -2.57
N VAL A 57 -23.39 -34.38 -1.82
CA VAL A 57 -24.44 -33.65 -1.10
C VAL A 57 -24.01 -33.24 0.32
N ILE A 58 -23.10 -33.96 0.96
CA ILE A 58 -22.60 -33.62 2.31
C ILE A 58 -21.11 -33.28 2.27
N GLY A 59 -20.28 -34.09 1.62
CA GLY A 59 -18.83 -33.91 1.57
C GLY A 59 -18.39 -32.59 0.93
N VAL A 60 -18.91 -32.25 -0.26
CA VAL A 60 -18.52 -31.02 -0.98
C VAL A 60 -18.97 -29.73 -0.26
N PRO A 61 -20.21 -29.59 0.26
CA PRO A 61 -20.59 -28.45 1.08
C PRO A 61 -19.78 -28.33 2.38
N LEU A 62 -19.50 -29.45 3.06
CA LEU A 62 -18.69 -29.45 4.28
C LEU A 62 -17.23 -29.07 4.00
N TRP A 63 -16.67 -29.51 2.87
CA TRP A 63 -15.37 -29.09 2.36
C TRP A 63 -15.33 -27.59 2.06
N TRP A 64 -16.34 -27.04 1.38
CA TRP A 64 -16.41 -25.60 1.09
C TRP A 64 -16.45 -24.76 2.38
N ILE A 65 -17.28 -25.16 3.36
CA ILE A 65 -17.37 -24.49 4.66
C ILE A 65 -16.04 -24.55 5.41
N THR A 66 -15.42 -25.74 5.53
CA THR A 66 -14.19 -25.95 6.30
C THR A 66 -12.90 -25.43 5.63
N THR A 67 -12.90 -25.23 4.31
CA THR A 67 -11.76 -24.64 3.57
C THR A 67 -11.79 -23.12 3.49
N SER A 68 -12.96 -22.50 3.74
CA SER A 68 -13.14 -21.06 3.65
C SER A 68 -12.37 -20.31 4.77
N PRO A 69 -11.62 -19.25 4.46
CA PRO A 69 -10.95 -18.44 5.48
C PRO A 69 -11.99 -17.65 6.28
N TYR A 70 -11.81 -17.57 7.60
CA TYR A 70 -12.76 -16.86 8.45
C TYR A 70 -12.84 -15.37 8.10
N ARG A 71 -14.07 -14.90 7.87
CA ARG A 71 -14.39 -13.50 7.56
C ARG A 71 -15.49 -13.02 8.49
N ALA A 72 -15.15 -12.13 9.42
CA ALA A 72 -16.13 -11.32 10.11
C ALA A 72 -16.80 -10.34 9.12
N HIS A 73 -18.08 -10.02 9.36
CA HIS A 73 -18.83 -9.08 8.54
C HIS A 73 -18.20 -7.68 8.59
N LEU A 74 -18.00 -7.04 7.43
CA LEU A 74 -17.59 -5.64 7.35
C LEU A 74 -18.81 -4.80 6.98
N GLU A 75 -19.32 -4.04 7.94
CA GLU A 75 -20.33 -3.02 7.67
C GLU A 75 -19.64 -1.71 7.31
N THR A 76 -19.87 -1.22 6.08
CA THR A 76 -19.24 0.00 5.56
C THR A 76 -20.24 1.13 5.33
N PHE A 77 -19.72 2.27 4.89
CA PHE A 77 -20.52 3.35 4.30
C PHE A 77 -21.21 2.86 3.02
N PRO A 78 -22.40 3.38 2.67
CA PRO A 78 -23.01 3.21 1.35
C PRO A 78 -22.20 3.96 0.27
N PRO A 79 -22.32 3.59 -1.02
CA PRO A 79 -21.59 4.27 -2.09
C PRO A 79 -21.91 5.77 -2.14
N ASP A 80 -23.20 6.11 -2.09
CA ASP A 80 -23.74 7.47 -2.16
C ASP A 80 -23.65 8.25 -0.84
N PHE A 81 -22.81 7.79 0.11
CA PHE A 81 -22.61 8.49 1.37
C PHE A 81 -22.10 9.92 1.14
N LYS A 82 -22.79 10.90 1.73
CA LYS A 82 -22.36 12.30 1.78
C LYS A 82 -22.18 12.76 3.23
N VAL A 83 -21.24 13.67 3.42
CA VAL A 83 -21.07 14.38 4.69
C VAL A 83 -22.01 15.57 4.71
N GLU A 84 -23.19 15.43 5.30
CA GLU A 84 -24.08 16.58 5.53
C GLU A 84 -23.50 17.49 6.62
N PHE A 85 -23.31 18.77 6.36
CA PHE A 85 -22.82 19.72 7.35
C PHE A 85 -23.69 20.99 7.38
N PRO A 86 -24.45 21.23 8.45
CA PRO A 86 -25.22 22.47 8.58
C PRO A 86 -24.27 23.64 8.88
N VAL A 87 -24.55 24.79 8.27
CA VAL A 87 -23.82 26.04 8.50
C VAL A 87 -24.82 27.07 9.00
N PHE A 88 -24.68 27.54 10.23
CA PHE A 88 -25.55 28.56 10.82
C PHE A 88 -24.87 29.92 10.74
N VAL A 89 -25.45 30.82 9.94
CA VAL A 89 -24.94 32.17 9.71
C VAL A 89 -25.84 33.16 10.43
N ASP A 90 -25.39 33.65 11.59
CA ASP A 90 -26.05 34.73 12.31
C ASP A 90 -25.61 36.08 11.72
N ILE A 91 -26.52 36.78 11.05
CA ILE A 91 -26.28 38.12 10.51
C ILE A 91 -26.88 39.15 11.45
N TYR A 92 -26.04 40.00 12.03
CA TYR A 92 -26.42 41.06 12.95
C TYR A 92 -26.45 42.41 12.23
N SER A 93 -27.53 43.19 12.41
CA SER A 93 -27.66 44.56 11.86
C SER A 93 -28.25 45.54 12.88
N ALA A 94 -27.83 46.81 12.81
CA ALA A 94 -28.20 47.84 13.78
C ALA A 94 -29.62 48.41 13.59
N SER A 95 -30.29 48.08 12.49
CA SER A 95 -31.67 48.49 12.23
C SER A 95 -32.33 47.53 11.24
N ASN A 96 -33.65 47.38 11.34
CA ASN A 96 -34.41 46.42 10.53
C ASN A 96 -34.65 46.91 9.08
N SER A 97 -33.57 47.14 8.32
CA SER A 97 -33.69 47.64 6.94
C SER A 97 -34.40 46.62 6.03
N PRO A 98 -35.39 47.04 5.22
CA PRO A 98 -36.01 46.16 4.23
C PRO A 98 -35.02 45.68 3.16
N GLU A 99 -33.91 46.39 2.95
CA GLU A 99 -32.87 46.01 1.98
C GLU A 99 -32.02 44.84 2.51
N VAL A 100 -31.68 44.86 3.81
CA VAL A 100 -30.99 43.76 4.49
C VAL A 100 -31.89 42.51 4.53
N ASN A 101 -33.19 42.67 4.83
CA ASN A 101 -34.13 41.55 4.76
C ASN A 101 -34.28 40.98 3.34
N LYS A 102 -34.33 41.84 2.31
CA LYS A 102 -34.39 41.43 0.90
C LYS A 102 -33.12 40.68 0.48
N MET A 103 -31.95 41.17 0.88
CA MET A 103 -30.67 40.50 0.68
C MET A 103 -30.60 39.15 1.40
N ILE A 104 -31.06 39.05 2.65
CA ILE A 104 -31.11 37.77 3.37
C ILE A 104 -32.07 36.79 2.69
N SER A 105 -33.13 37.28 2.02
CA SER A 105 -33.99 36.42 1.19
C SER A 105 -33.29 35.90 -0.08
N SER A 106 -32.46 36.69 -0.78
CA SER A 106 -31.71 36.21 -1.96
C SER A 106 -30.56 35.27 -1.59
N LEU A 107 -29.92 35.52 -0.44
CA LEU A 107 -28.90 34.66 0.15
C LEU A 107 -29.41 33.25 0.54
N SER A 108 -30.71 33.07 0.76
CA SER A 108 -31.25 31.97 1.59
C SER A 108 -31.30 30.55 1.02
N LYS A 109 -31.01 30.32 -0.28
CA LYS A 109 -31.17 28.97 -0.89
C LYS A 109 -30.03 28.49 -1.78
N ASP A 110 -29.77 29.16 -2.90
CA ASP A 110 -29.03 28.51 -3.99
C ASP A 110 -27.59 29.03 -4.22
N ASN A 111 -27.20 30.22 -3.71
CA ASN A 111 -25.99 30.91 -4.20
C ASN A 111 -24.72 30.88 -3.30
N ILE A 112 -24.82 30.82 -1.96
CA ILE A 112 -23.66 31.14 -1.08
C ILE A 112 -22.49 30.16 -1.19
N LEU A 113 -22.77 28.89 -1.49
CA LEU A 113 -21.77 27.82 -1.55
C LEU A 113 -21.69 27.16 -2.92
N GLN A 114 -22.15 27.86 -3.98
CA GLN A 114 -21.76 27.52 -5.35
C GLN A 114 -20.29 27.88 -5.55
N ILE A 115 -19.41 26.95 -5.22
CA ILE A 115 -17.98 27.07 -5.55
C ILE A 115 -17.87 27.15 -7.08
N PRO A 116 -17.34 28.24 -7.65
CA PRO A 116 -17.28 28.40 -9.09
C PRO A 116 -16.30 27.38 -9.68
N HIS A 117 -16.86 26.35 -10.34
CA HIS A 117 -16.17 25.24 -11.00
C HIS A 117 -15.38 24.29 -10.08
N HIS A 118 -16.01 23.23 -9.54
CA HIS A 118 -15.41 21.88 -9.43
C HIS A 118 -16.43 20.83 -8.93
N ASP A 119 -16.57 19.70 -9.62
CA ASP A 119 -17.48 18.59 -9.26
C ASP A 119 -16.99 17.76 -8.04
N ASP A 120 -15.72 17.89 -7.66
CA ASP A 120 -15.05 17.03 -6.66
C ASP A 120 -15.64 17.13 -5.24
N ILE A 121 -16.28 18.24 -4.90
CA ILE A 121 -16.82 18.50 -3.55
C ILE A 121 -18.18 17.81 -3.33
N SER A 122 -18.72 17.13 -4.35
CA SER A 122 -19.94 16.30 -4.32
C SER A 122 -20.07 15.29 -3.16
N ARG A 123 -18.98 14.98 -2.45
CA ARG A 123 -18.95 14.15 -1.23
C ARG A 123 -19.39 14.88 0.06
N ILE A 124 -19.52 16.21 0.05
CA ILE A 124 -19.95 17.04 1.19
C ILE A 124 -21.19 17.85 0.77
N GLU A 125 -22.20 17.94 1.65
CA GLU A 125 -23.43 18.69 1.41
C GLU A 125 -23.65 19.74 2.50
N PHE A 126 -23.45 21.03 2.14
CA PHE A 126 -23.54 22.13 3.09
C PHE A 126 -24.96 22.68 3.19
N LYS A 127 -25.56 22.63 4.38
CA LYS A 127 -26.95 23.06 4.63
C LYS A 127 -26.94 24.41 5.35
N VAL A 128 -26.88 25.50 4.57
CA VAL A 128 -26.79 26.87 5.09
C VAL A 128 -28.14 27.33 5.65
N ASN A 129 -28.12 27.82 6.89
CA ASN A 129 -29.26 28.39 7.61
C ASN A 129 -28.87 29.81 8.05
N ILE A 130 -29.58 30.81 7.56
CA ILE A 130 -29.26 32.23 7.81
C ILE A 130 -30.30 32.83 8.74
N VAL A 131 -29.85 33.47 9.81
CA VAL A 131 -30.73 34.10 10.81
C VAL A 131 -30.41 35.60 10.87
N HIS A 132 -31.40 36.43 10.59
CA HIS A 132 -31.28 37.88 10.79
C HIS A 132 -31.56 38.23 12.25
N LYS A 133 -30.65 38.98 12.89
CA LYS A 133 -30.80 39.50 14.24
C LYS A 133 -30.61 41.02 14.20
N VAL A 134 -31.64 41.76 14.62
CA VAL A 134 -31.57 43.22 14.77
C VAL A 134 -31.21 43.53 16.21
N VAL A 135 -30.23 44.40 16.43
CA VAL A 135 -29.67 44.73 17.76
C VAL A 135 -29.50 46.25 17.89
N GLU A 136 -29.69 46.79 19.10
CA GLU A 136 -29.60 48.24 19.35
C GLU A 136 -28.16 48.78 19.28
N GLU A 137 -27.99 50.09 19.02
CA GLU A 137 -26.68 50.71 18.78
C GLU A 137 -25.69 50.54 19.94
N ASN A 138 -26.18 50.59 21.18
CA ASN A 138 -25.35 50.39 22.38
C ASN A 138 -24.84 48.95 22.50
N ASP A 139 -25.71 47.97 22.25
CA ASP A 139 -25.38 46.55 22.24
C ASP A 139 -24.46 46.20 21.05
N PHE A 140 -24.49 46.98 19.96
CA PHE A 140 -23.57 46.80 18.83
C PHE A 140 -22.10 47.03 19.20
N VAL A 141 -21.81 48.05 20.01
CA VAL A 141 -20.45 48.32 20.50
C VAL A 141 -20.02 47.22 21.48
N HIS A 142 -20.94 46.75 22.34
CA HIS A 142 -20.71 45.64 23.27
C HIS A 142 -20.44 44.32 22.52
N LEU A 143 -21.24 43.98 21.50
CA LEU A 143 -21.01 42.81 20.64
C LEU A 143 -19.67 42.90 19.91
N ALA A 144 -19.38 44.01 19.24
CA ALA A 144 -18.13 44.21 18.50
C ALA A 144 -16.86 44.20 19.39
N THR A 145 -17.00 44.35 20.72
CA THR A 145 -15.90 44.28 21.69
C THR A 145 -15.87 42.98 22.51
N GLN A 146 -16.96 42.22 22.56
CA GLN A 146 -17.05 40.92 23.24
C GLN A 146 -17.00 39.71 22.29
N VAL A 147 -16.54 39.88 21.04
CA VAL A 147 -16.24 38.74 20.14
C VAL A 147 -14.93 38.06 20.56
N ASP A 148 -14.94 37.48 21.74
CA ASP A 148 -13.93 36.56 22.28
C ASP A 148 -14.65 35.29 22.76
N LEU A 149 -15.23 34.56 21.80
CA LEU A 149 -16.01 33.36 22.10
C LEU A 149 -15.08 32.24 22.56
N LYS A 150 -15.34 31.73 23.76
CA LYS A 150 -14.69 30.53 24.30
C LYS A 150 -14.90 29.37 23.33
N LYS A 151 -13.80 28.69 22.94
CA LYS A 151 -13.72 27.50 22.07
C LYS A 151 -15.09 26.88 21.78
N GLU A 152 -15.65 27.15 20.61
CA GLU A 152 -16.99 26.65 20.32
C GLU A 152 -16.97 25.11 20.21
N ASN A 153 -17.89 24.48 20.94
CA ASN A 153 -18.10 23.02 20.92
C ASN A 153 -18.82 22.55 19.65
N LYS A 154 -19.41 23.48 18.89
CA LYS A 154 -20.09 23.22 17.62
C LYS A 154 -19.35 23.94 16.51
N LEU A 155 -18.98 23.22 15.46
CA LEU A 155 -18.18 23.75 14.36
C LEU A 155 -19.02 24.48 13.29
N SER A 156 -20.36 24.44 13.38
CA SER A 156 -21.28 24.98 12.38
C SER A 156 -21.50 26.49 12.39
N ASN A 157 -21.05 27.21 13.41
CA ASN A 157 -21.54 28.56 13.69
C ASN A 157 -20.63 29.67 13.14
N CYS A 158 -21.25 30.66 12.51
CA CYS A 158 -20.59 31.79 11.87
C CYS A 158 -21.37 33.07 12.19
N SER A 159 -20.71 34.09 12.75
CA SER A 159 -21.32 35.40 13.00
C SER A 159 -20.83 36.46 12.00
N VAL A 160 -21.75 37.26 11.45
CA VAL A 160 -21.43 38.39 10.58
C VAL A 160 -22.12 39.65 11.10
N LEU A 161 -21.34 40.68 11.42
CA LEU A 161 -21.83 41.97 11.91
C LEU A 161 -21.79 43.00 10.77
N ILE A 162 -22.93 43.60 10.44
CA ILE A 162 -23.06 44.69 9.47
C ILE A 162 -23.19 46.00 10.24
N VAL A 163 -22.14 46.83 10.22
CA VAL A 163 -22.04 48.05 11.02
C VAL A 163 -22.38 49.30 10.18
N PRO A 164 -23.27 50.19 10.63
CA PRO A 164 -23.52 51.46 9.94
C PRO A 164 -22.28 52.36 9.90
N PRO A 165 -22.03 53.11 8.81
CA PRO A 165 -20.87 54.01 8.69
C PRO A 165 -20.76 55.06 9.82
N GLU A 166 -21.90 55.49 10.37
CA GLU A 166 -21.99 56.48 11.46
C GLU A 166 -21.49 55.93 12.80
N VAL A 167 -21.69 54.63 13.07
CA VAL A 167 -21.21 53.96 14.28
C VAL A 167 -19.70 53.71 14.19
N PHE A 168 -19.19 53.40 12.99
CA PHE A 168 -17.77 53.10 12.77
C PHE A 168 -16.83 54.27 13.11
N GLN A 169 -17.25 55.53 12.94
CA GLN A 169 -16.45 56.70 13.33
C GLN A 169 -16.14 56.74 14.84
N LYS A 170 -16.93 56.06 15.67
CA LYS A 170 -16.69 55.92 17.12
C LYS A 170 -15.70 54.78 17.45
N LEU A 171 -15.48 53.84 16.50
CA LEU A 171 -14.75 52.58 16.71
C LEU A 171 -13.33 52.57 16.10
N SER A 172 -13.05 53.35 15.05
CA SER A 172 -11.74 53.37 14.39
C SER A 172 -11.26 54.78 14.09
N SER A 173 -10.06 55.11 14.58
CA SER A 173 -9.37 56.37 14.30
C SER A 173 -8.26 56.26 13.25
N LYS A 174 -7.95 55.06 12.74
CA LYS A 174 -6.71 54.82 11.96
C LYS A 174 -6.74 53.75 10.84
N SER A 175 -7.85 53.07 10.56
CA SER A 175 -7.87 51.99 9.54
C SER A 175 -8.83 52.24 8.38
N ALA A 176 -8.37 51.94 7.16
CA ALA A 176 -9.10 52.11 5.90
C ALA A 176 -9.63 50.80 5.29
N CYS A 177 -9.45 49.65 5.95
CA CYS A 177 -10.02 48.38 5.49
C CYS A 177 -11.56 48.39 5.63
N PRO A 178 -12.33 47.91 4.64
CA PRO A 178 -13.79 47.90 4.68
C PRO A 178 -14.38 46.74 5.51
N ALA A 179 -13.56 45.76 5.90
CA ALA A 179 -13.97 44.61 6.70
C ALA A 179 -12.85 44.04 7.58
N TYR A 180 -13.23 43.36 8.66
CA TYR A 180 -12.35 42.82 9.69
C TYR A 180 -12.82 41.43 10.11
N VAL A 181 -11.87 40.57 10.52
CA VAL A 181 -12.16 39.26 11.11
C VAL A 181 -12.01 39.36 12.62
N MET A 182 -12.92 38.70 13.34
CA MET A 182 -13.00 38.62 14.80
C MET A 182 -12.90 37.14 15.22
N SER A 183 -12.81 36.81 16.52
CA SER A 183 -12.50 35.43 16.96
C SER A 183 -13.45 34.35 16.40
N SER A 184 -14.73 34.66 16.21
CA SER A 184 -15.78 33.73 15.76
C SER A 184 -16.60 34.22 14.56
N GLY A 185 -16.10 35.23 13.82
CA GLY A 185 -16.90 35.89 12.81
C GLY A 185 -16.20 37.04 12.08
N ALA A 186 -16.96 37.84 11.35
CA ALA A 186 -16.43 39.03 10.67
C ALA A 186 -17.37 40.22 10.75
N LEU A 187 -16.81 41.39 10.47
CA LEU A 187 -17.43 42.71 10.62
C LEU A 187 -17.24 43.50 9.32
N LEU A 188 -18.34 43.96 8.74
CA LEU A 188 -18.39 44.69 7.47
C LEU A 188 -18.90 46.12 7.69
N LEU A 189 -18.26 47.10 7.02
CA LEU A 189 -18.51 48.53 7.23
C LEU A 189 -19.30 49.22 6.11
N ARG A 190 -19.71 48.48 5.07
CA ARG A 190 -20.27 49.04 3.83
C ARG A 190 -21.64 48.47 3.49
N SER A 191 -22.49 49.32 2.93
CA SER A 191 -23.95 49.20 3.03
C SER A 191 -24.68 49.03 1.69
N ASP A 192 -24.05 48.37 0.71
CA ASP A 192 -24.68 47.97 -0.56
C ASP A 192 -25.01 46.47 -0.55
N SER A 193 -26.28 46.10 -0.78
CA SER A 193 -26.76 44.71 -0.70
C SER A 193 -25.92 43.68 -1.49
N LYS A 194 -25.45 44.05 -2.69
CA LYS A 194 -24.59 43.19 -3.53
C LYS A 194 -23.18 43.00 -2.96
N GLU A 195 -22.64 44.00 -2.29
CA GLU A 195 -21.30 43.90 -1.68
C GLU A 195 -21.36 43.05 -0.42
N ILE A 196 -22.45 43.14 0.36
CA ILE A 196 -22.68 42.28 1.53
C ILE A 196 -22.89 40.82 1.09
N GLU A 197 -23.65 40.56 0.03
CA GLU A 197 -23.82 39.18 -0.51
C GLU A 197 -22.47 38.58 -0.95
N LYS A 198 -21.67 39.35 -1.71
CA LYS A 198 -20.32 38.92 -2.11
C LYS A 198 -19.37 38.75 -0.92
N PHE A 199 -19.47 39.63 0.09
CA PHE A 199 -18.68 39.54 1.32
C PHE A 199 -18.98 38.28 2.12
N VAL A 200 -20.26 37.97 2.34
CA VAL A 200 -20.68 36.77 3.08
C VAL A 200 -20.22 35.50 2.37
N HIS A 201 -20.32 35.46 1.02
CA HIS A 201 -19.75 34.38 0.22
C HIS A 201 -18.22 34.26 0.40
N GLU A 202 -17.45 35.32 0.11
CA GLU A 202 -15.98 35.27 0.22
C GLU A 202 -15.50 34.93 1.64
N PHE A 203 -16.15 35.50 2.66
CA PHE A 203 -15.83 35.21 4.05
C PHE A 203 -16.11 33.74 4.41
N ILE A 204 -17.27 33.19 4.06
CA ILE A 204 -17.60 31.80 4.40
C ILE A 204 -16.69 30.82 3.63
N VAL A 205 -16.54 31.01 2.31
CA VAL A 205 -15.81 30.10 1.41
C VAL A 205 -14.32 30.06 1.71
N TYR A 206 -13.66 31.22 1.72
CA TYR A 206 -12.19 31.30 1.83
C TYR A 206 -11.72 31.49 3.28
N GLN A 207 -12.39 32.34 4.05
CA GLN A 207 -11.87 32.79 5.35
C GLN A 207 -12.38 31.96 6.55
N TRP A 208 -13.62 31.45 6.53
CA TRP A 208 -14.18 30.67 7.65
C TRP A 208 -14.02 29.16 7.44
N MET A 209 -14.28 28.64 6.23
CA MET A 209 -14.19 27.20 5.91
C MET A 209 -12.86 26.71 5.32
N ASP A 210 -12.10 27.57 4.61
CA ASP A 210 -10.93 27.17 3.82
C ASP A 210 -11.26 26.08 2.76
N LEU A 211 -12.36 26.30 2.00
CA LEU A 211 -12.85 25.35 0.99
C LEU A 211 -11.83 25.01 -0.12
N PRO A 212 -10.92 25.91 -0.58
CA PRO A 212 -9.89 25.54 -1.54
C PRO A 212 -8.95 24.42 -1.06
N LYS A 213 -8.50 24.45 0.21
CA LYS A 213 -7.66 23.38 0.77
C LYS A 213 -8.45 22.07 0.92
N ILE A 214 -9.74 22.14 1.28
CA ILE A 214 -10.63 20.98 1.33
C ILE A 214 -10.85 20.39 -0.09
N SER A 215 -10.96 21.22 -1.12
CA SER A 215 -11.05 20.81 -2.53
C SER A 215 -9.81 20.02 -2.98
N ASN A 216 -8.62 20.62 -2.81
CA ASN A 216 -7.34 20.01 -3.16
C ASN A 216 -7.10 18.69 -2.42
N PHE A 217 -7.59 18.60 -1.17
CA PHE A 217 -7.55 17.39 -0.38
C PHE A 217 -8.45 16.27 -0.93
N ILE A 218 -9.69 16.57 -1.34
CA ILE A 218 -10.61 15.56 -1.91
C ILE A 218 -10.12 15.04 -3.26
N LYS A 219 -9.55 15.92 -4.11
CA LYS A 219 -8.92 15.55 -5.40
C LYS A 219 -7.86 14.46 -5.21
N ARG A 220 -6.96 14.62 -4.25
CA ARG A 220 -5.89 13.65 -3.94
C ARG A 220 -6.41 12.30 -3.46
N ILE A 221 -7.50 12.25 -2.68
CA ILE A 221 -8.13 10.98 -2.29
C ILE A 221 -8.75 10.27 -3.50
N SER A 222 -9.10 11.00 -4.56
CA SER A 222 -9.81 10.46 -5.73
C SER A 222 -8.87 10.09 -6.89
N ASN A 223 -7.81 10.88 -7.14
CA ASN A 223 -6.98 10.78 -8.36
C ASN A 223 -5.52 10.41 -8.02
N ALA A 224 -5.30 9.22 -7.46
CA ALA A 224 -3.96 8.75 -7.08
C ALA A 224 -3.02 8.42 -8.26
N GLU A 225 -3.50 8.45 -9.51
CA GLU A 225 -2.74 8.07 -10.72
C GLU A 225 -2.22 9.27 -11.54
N GLU A 226 -2.69 10.50 -11.31
CA GLU A 226 -2.32 11.71 -12.09
C GLU A 226 -1.74 12.82 -11.20
N LEU A 227 -0.47 12.70 -10.80
CA LEU A 227 0.22 13.68 -9.92
C LEU A 227 1.59 14.16 -10.43
N GLU A 228 1.86 14.08 -11.74
CA GLU A 228 3.13 14.59 -12.32
C GLU A 228 3.21 16.13 -12.51
N GLN A 229 2.09 16.86 -12.43
CA GLN A 229 2.07 18.33 -12.59
C GLN A 229 1.11 19.01 -11.59
N VAL A 230 1.63 19.40 -10.42
CA VAL A 230 0.92 20.22 -9.42
C VAL A 230 1.84 21.35 -8.91
N SER A 231 1.24 22.37 -8.29
CA SER A 231 1.80 23.70 -7.99
C SER A 231 3.11 23.72 -7.19
N THR A 232 3.79 24.88 -7.23
CA THR A 232 4.93 25.20 -6.36
C THR A 232 4.54 25.51 -4.91
N ASP A 233 3.25 25.70 -4.62
CA ASP A 233 2.75 26.13 -3.30
C ASP A 233 2.53 24.94 -2.35
N VAL A 234 3.64 24.42 -1.82
CA VAL A 234 3.73 23.29 -0.87
C VAL A 234 2.72 23.35 0.30
N TRP A 235 2.22 24.53 0.67
CA TRP A 235 1.43 24.79 1.88
C TRP A 235 -0.09 24.70 1.68
N ASN A 236 -0.57 24.77 0.44
CA ASN A 236 -1.96 24.42 0.10
C ASN A 236 -2.17 22.89 -0.02
N GLU A 237 -1.16 22.13 0.41
CA GLU A 237 -0.85 20.79 -0.08
C GLU A 237 -0.28 19.83 0.99
N VAL A 238 -0.31 20.19 2.28
CA VAL A 238 -0.02 19.27 3.40
C VAL A 238 -1.33 18.86 4.10
N PRO A 239 -1.68 17.56 4.17
CA PRO A 239 -2.85 17.09 4.91
C PRO A 239 -2.59 17.02 6.42
N ILE A 240 -3.65 17.13 7.22
CA ILE A 240 -3.57 17.16 8.68
C ILE A 240 -3.26 15.75 9.22
N SER A 241 -2.33 15.63 10.15
CA SER A 241 -1.97 14.36 10.81
C SER A 241 -2.96 14.00 11.92
N ALA A 242 -3.11 12.71 12.23
CA ALA A 242 -3.84 12.26 13.42
C ALA A 242 -3.05 12.54 14.72
N ALA A 243 -1.72 12.63 14.62
CA ALA A 243 -0.82 12.87 15.73
C ALA A 243 0.42 13.66 15.32
N TYR A 244 0.91 14.52 16.21
CA TYR A 244 2.12 15.33 16.05
C TYR A 244 3.04 15.17 17.28
N ASN A 245 4.35 15.16 17.05
CA ASN A 245 5.34 15.40 18.11
C ASN A 245 5.68 16.90 18.10
N ILE A 246 5.62 17.55 19.26
CA ILE A 246 6.12 18.91 19.47
C ILE A 246 7.43 18.78 20.24
N HIS A 247 8.46 19.49 19.82
CA HIS A 247 9.77 19.45 20.45
C HIS A 247 10.29 20.86 20.69
N LEU A 248 10.34 21.24 21.97
CA LEU A 248 10.79 22.54 22.43
C LEU A 248 12.29 22.44 22.77
N ILE A 249 13.12 23.20 22.09
CA ILE A 249 14.56 23.27 22.35
C ILE A 249 14.85 24.62 22.99
N PHE A 250 15.31 24.64 24.23
CA PHE A 250 15.70 25.86 24.94
C PHE A 250 17.21 26.06 24.82
N VAL A 251 17.64 27.22 24.33
CA VAL A 251 19.04 27.56 24.07
C VAL A 251 19.41 28.75 24.95
N HIS A 252 20.37 28.55 25.87
CA HIS A 252 20.70 29.50 26.94
C HIS A 252 21.97 30.31 26.63
N ASP A 253 22.05 31.53 27.19
CA ASP A 253 23.18 32.48 27.04
C ASP A 253 24.44 32.02 27.77
N ASP A 254 24.28 31.66 29.05
CA ASP A 254 25.21 30.95 29.97
C ASP A 254 24.55 30.87 31.37
N THR A 255 23.73 31.87 31.71
CA THR A 255 23.19 32.09 33.05
C THR A 255 21.87 31.36 33.35
N ASN A 256 21.87 30.60 34.44
CA ASN A 256 20.68 29.90 34.96
C ASN A 256 19.82 30.86 35.84
N ASP A 257 19.39 31.96 35.21
CA ASP A 257 18.70 33.07 35.88
C ASP A 257 17.18 32.88 36.01
N GLU A 258 16.59 33.54 37.00
CA GLU A 258 15.13 33.57 37.21
C GLU A 258 14.34 34.05 35.98
N TRP A 259 14.92 34.92 35.15
CA TRP A 259 14.27 35.40 33.93
C TRP A 259 14.19 34.36 32.81
N SER A 260 15.17 33.45 32.69
CA SER A 260 15.19 32.45 31.61
C SER A 260 14.19 31.33 31.90
N LEU A 261 14.15 30.86 33.15
CA LEU A 261 13.11 29.96 33.67
C LEU A 261 11.69 30.56 33.48
N ALA A 262 11.52 31.87 33.73
CA ALA A 262 10.26 32.57 33.52
C ALA A 262 9.89 32.83 32.04
N LEU A 263 10.80 32.56 31.09
CA LEU A 263 10.54 32.51 29.65
C LEU A 263 10.27 31.08 29.17
N GLU A 264 10.94 30.07 29.74
CA GLU A 264 10.60 28.66 29.51
C GLU A 264 9.16 28.36 29.96
N GLU A 265 8.78 28.77 31.17
CA GLU A 265 7.44 28.51 31.68
C GLU A 265 6.37 29.26 30.86
N SER A 266 6.69 30.49 30.43
CA SER A 266 5.86 31.27 29.48
C SER A 266 5.61 30.51 28.18
N ALA A 267 6.68 29.99 27.55
CA ALA A 267 6.58 29.16 26.36
C ALA A 267 5.77 27.89 26.60
N ARG A 268 6.10 27.12 27.65
CA ARG A 268 5.44 25.86 28.03
C ARG A 268 3.95 26.05 28.29
N GLN A 269 3.57 27.11 29.02
CA GLN A 269 2.17 27.46 29.27
C GLN A 269 1.42 27.81 27.97
N GLU A 270 2.02 28.56 27.03
CA GLU A 270 1.34 28.92 25.78
C GLU A 270 1.27 27.74 24.79
N VAL A 271 2.31 26.90 24.70
CA VAL A 271 2.29 25.62 23.97
C VAL A 271 1.15 24.75 24.49
N ASN A 272 1.03 24.58 25.81
CA ASN A 272 -0.04 23.76 26.40
C ASN A 272 -1.44 24.34 26.10
N LYS A 273 -1.63 25.67 26.14
CA LYS A 273 -2.90 26.30 25.72
C LYS A 273 -3.26 25.97 24.26
N ILE A 274 -2.29 26.01 23.34
CA ILE A 274 -2.52 25.66 21.93
C ILE A 274 -2.83 24.16 21.79
N VAL A 275 -2.10 23.29 22.51
CA VAL A 275 -2.33 21.84 22.53
C VAL A 275 -3.71 21.48 23.08
N ASP A 276 -4.13 22.05 24.21
CA ASP A 276 -5.48 21.86 24.77
C ASP A 276 -6.58 22.42 23.84
N TYR A 277 -6.27 23.48 23.09
CA TYR A 277 -7.16 24.05 22.09
C TYR A 277 -7.28 23.17 20.83
N LEU A 278 -6.29 22.34 20.49
CA LEU A 278 -6.30 21.48 19.31
C LEU A 278 -6.44 19.97 19.60
N GLY A 279 -6.37 19.56 20.88
CA GLY A 279 -6.44 18.17 21.33
C GLY A 279 -7.76 17.44 21.08
N ASP A 280 -8.77 18.13 20.54
CA ASP A 280 -10.01 17.54 20.02
C ASP A 280 -9.95 17.15 18.54
N VAL A 281 -8.95 17.60 17.77
CA VAL A 281 -8.80 17.28 16.34
C VAL A 281 -7.56 16.45 15.99
N ALA A 282 -6.50 16.54 16.79
CA ALA A 282 -5.28 15.74 16.64
C ALA A 282 -4.63 15.47 18.01
N PHE A 283 -3.85 14.40 18.12
CA PHE A 283 -3.05 14.12 19.32
C PHE A 283 -1.71 14.87 19.27
N PHE A 284 -1.26 15.43 20.39
CA PHE A 284 0.02 16.14 20.48
C PHE A 284 0.87 15.57 21.62
N LYS A 285 2.12 15.22 21.31
CA LYS A 285 3.12 14.82 22.30
C LYS A 285 4.18 15.91 22.41
N VAL A 286 4.15 16.69 23.50
CA VAL A 286 5.21 17.66 23.80
C VAL A 286 6.44 16.95 24.38
N THR A 287 7.62 17.42 24.01
CA THR A 287 8.94 17.00 24.51
C THR A 287 9.84 18.23 24.61
N GLU A 288 10.81 18.22 25.52
CA GLU A 288 11.67 19.37 25.82
C GLU A 288 13.13 18.93 25.87
N GLU A 289 14.05 19.74 25.34
CA GLU A 289 15.50 19.56 25.34
C GLU A 289 16.18 20.92 25.60
N HIS A 290 17.30 20.95 26.32
CA HIS A 290 17.97 22.20 26.73
C HIS A 290 19.45 22.16 26.33
N PHE A 291 19.93 23.23 25.69
CA PHE A 291 21.32 23.42 25.34
C PHE A 291 21.88 24.67 26.02
N TRP A 292 22.93 24.48 26.81
CA TRP A 292 23.65 25.55 27.49
C TRP A 292 24.86 25.95 26.64
N ASP A 293 25.81 25.04 26.46
CA ASP A 293 27.07 25.18 25.69
C ASP A 293 26.92 25.37 24.16
N LEU A 294 25.75 25.80 23.65
CA LEU A 294 25.51 25.98 22.21
C LEU A 294 25.86 27.39 21.74
N LEU A 295 25.60 28.44 22.51
CA LEU A 295 25.89 29.81 22.07
C LEU A 295 27.41 30.11 22.10
N ASP A 296 28.14 29.54 23.06
CA ASP A 296 29.60 29.64 23.18
C ASP A 296 30.38 28.71 22.24
N SER A 297 29.69 27.94 21.40
CA SER A 297 30.31 27.12 20.34
C SER A 297 31.06 27.94 19.27
N GLY A 298 30.94 29.28 19.31
CA GLY A 298 31.52 30.20 18.33
C GLY A 298 30.74 30.31 17.02
N VAL A 299 29.62 29.59 16.89
CA VAL A 299 28.75 29.62 15.70
C VAL A 299 28.00 30.96 15.59
N LEU A 300 27.64 31.59 16.71
CA LEU A 300 27.14 32.97 16.74
C LEU A 300 28.18 33.93 17.31
N LYS A 301 28.32 35.10 16.70
CA LYS A 301 29.30 36.12 17.07
C LYS A 301 28.68 37.09 18.07
N LYS A 302 29.18 37.11 19.31
CA LYS A 302 28.79 38.06 20.36
C LYS A 302 29.39 39.44 20.05
N ALA A 303 28.56 40.47 19.95
CA ALA A 303 29.00 41.82 19.64
C ALA A 303 29.80 42.41 20.82
N PRO A 304 31.02 42.94 20.61
CA PRO A 304 31.94 43.29 21.70
C PRO A 304 31.49 44.49 22.56
N GLU A 305 30.52 45.27 22.09
CA GLU A 305 30.08 46.50 22.76
C GLU A 305 28.73 46.36 23.51
N ASN A 306 27.83 45.47 23.06
CA ASN A 306 26.45 45.36 23.58
C ASN A 306 26.10 44.03 24.27
N LYS A 307 26.99 43.03 24.30
CA LYS A 307 26.72 41.60 24.58
C LYS A 307 25.74 40.88 23.63
N GLU A 308 24.96 41.59 22.82
CA GLU A 308 24.02 41.03 21.84
C GLU A 308 24.70 39.99 20.93
N PHE A 309 24.03 38.87 20.64
CA PHE A 309 24.49 37.97 19.59
C PHE A 309 24.03 38.52 18.24
N SER A 310 24.98 38.81 17.35
CA SER A 310 24.71 39.45 16.06
C SER A 310 25.01 38.53 14.89
N TYR A 311 24.02 38.31 14.03
CA TYR A 311 24.20 37.53 12.82
C TYR A 311 24.77 38.37 11.67
N SER A 312 25.99 38.04 11.21
CA SER A 312 26.72 38.85 10.22
C SER A 312 26.40 38.49 8.76
N GLY A 313 25.15 38.68 8.32
CA GLY A 313 24.82 39.05 6.94
C GLY A 313 25.10 38.04 5.80
N ASN A 314 25.22 36.75 6.09
CA ASN A 314 25.59 35.76 5.06
C ASN A 314 24.98 34.39 5.36
N SER A 315 23.93 33.97 4.64
CA SER A 315 22.97 32.90 5.03
C SER A 315 23.55 31.50 5.31
N ALA A 316 24.83 31.26 5.04
CA ALA A 316 25.54 30.04 5.42
C ALA A 316 25.69 29.89 6.95
N ASP A 317 26.05 30.94 7.69
CA ASP A 317 26.30 30.87 9.14
C ASP A 317 25.02 30.43 9.92
N PHE A 318 23.84 30.71 9.37
CA PHE A 318 22.53 30.37 9.95
C PHE A 318 22.17 28.91 9.67
N LEU A 319 22.43 28.45 8.44
CA LEU A 319 22.31 27.04 8.10
C LEU A 319 23.32 26.20 8.91
N ASN A 320 24.49 26.75 9.25
CA ASN A 320 25.44 26.14 10.18
C ASN A 320 24.83 26.06 11.60
N PHE A 321 24.23 27.14 12.12
CA PHE A 321 23.53 27.11 13.42
C PHE A 321 22.40 26.08 13.48
N LEU A 322 21.52 26.03 12.48
CA LEU A 322 20.45 25.00 12.43
C LEU A 322 21.03 23.58 12.30
N THR A 323 22.16 23.43 11.61
CA THR A 323 22.85 22.13 11.48
C THR A 323 23.51 21.69 12.78
N GLU A 324 24.08 22.62 13.56
CA GLU A 324 24.64 22.34 14.90
C GLU A 324 23.53 21.95 15.88
N VAL A 325 22.38 22.65 15.84
CA VAL A 325 21.16 22.27 16.58
C VAL A 325 20.70 20.86 16.19
N ASP A 326 20.63 20.54 14.89
CA ASP A 326 20.25 19.18 14.44
C ASP A 326 21.25 18.10 14.90
N GLN A 327 22.56 18.36 14.80
CA GLN A 327 23.61 17.41 15.20
C GLN A 327 23.66 17.15 16.71
N ARG A 328 23.32 18.14 17.53
CA ARG A 328 23.23 17.99 19.00
C ARG A 328 21.86 17.49 19.48
N SER A 329 20.80 17.63 18.67
CA SER A 329 19.44 17.22 19.06
C SER A 329 19.26 15.70 19.16
N SER A 330 18.49 15.27 20.15
CA SER A 330 18.16 13.85 20.34
C SER A 330 17.39 13.30 19.13
N PRO A 331 17.81 12.15 18.52
CA PRO A 331 17.15 11.62 17.33
C PRO A 331 15.77 11.02 17.65
N ILE A 332 14.70 11.69 17.19
CA ILE A 332 13.31 11.27 17.40
C ILE A 332 12.84 10.36 16.25
N VAL A 333 12.99 9.04 16.42
CA VAL A 333 12.37 8.06 15.51
C VAL A 333 10.86 8.02 15.75
N SER A 334 10.07 8.50 14.79
CA SER A 334 8.61 8.49 14.88
C SER A 334 7.92 8.52 13.51
N VAL A 335 6.77 7.85 13.42
CA VAL A 335 5.87 7.90 12.25
C VAL A 335 5.04 9.21 12.24
N ASN A 336 4.95 9.90 13.39
CA ASN A 336 4.21 11.15 13.52
C ASN A 336 5.12 12.35 13.15
N PRO A 337 4.62 13.34 12.37
CA PRO A 337 5.37 14.56 12.06
C PRO A 337 5.91 15.28 13.30
N LEU A 338 7.10 15.87 13.15
CA LEU A 338 7.83 16.58 14.21
C LEU A 338 7.77 18.09 13.98
N LEU A 339 7.32 18.84 14.98
CA LEU A 339 7.29 20.29 15.00
C LEU A 339 8.38 20.77 15.98
N LYS A 340 9.54 21.19 15.46
CA LYS A 340 10.62 21.77 16.27
C LYS A 340 10.34 23.26 16.55
N PHE A 341 10.51 23.69 17.79
CA PHE A 341 10.48 25.10 18.21
C PHE A 341 11.71 25.39 19.06
N VAL A 342 12.60 26.24 18.57
CA VAL A 342 13.87 26.56 19.23
C VAL A 342 13.79 27.96 19.82
N PHE A 343 13.86 28.07 21.14
CA PHE A 343 13.79 29.33 21.88
C PHE A 343 15.20 29.79 22.23
N LEU A 344 15.61 30.93 21.68
CA LEU A 344 16.85 31.60 22.05
C LEU A 344 16.59 32.45 23.30
N LEU A 345 17.04 31.98 24.46
CA LEU A 345 16.88 32.63 25.77
C LEU A 345 18.11 33.50 26.03
N THR A 346 18.02 34.80 25.71
CA THR A 346 19.15 35.75 25.80
C THR A 346 18.71 37.08 26.41
N GLU A 347 19.62 37.76 27.13
CA GLU A 347 19.32 38.99 27.87
C GLU A 347 18.84 40.12 26.95
N ASN A 348 19.59 40.34 25.85
CA ASN A 348 19.36 41.43 24.88
C ASN A 348 18.81 40.96 23.52
N GLY A 349 18.61 39.64 23.34
CA GLY A 349 18.14 39.06 22.08
C GLY A 349 19.24 38.71 21.07
N VAL A 350 18.81 38.14 19.94
CA VAL A 350 19.64 37.81 18.78
C VAL A 350 19.14 38.56 17.54
N THR A 351 20.03 39.25 16.82
CA THR A 351 19.69 39.99 15.60
C THR A 351 20.02 39.19 14.34
N PHE A 352 19.18 39.31 13.30
CA PHE A 352 19.29 38.52 12.06
C PHE A 352 19.35 39.44 10.83
N ASP A 353 20.42 39.34 10.04
CA ASP A 353 20.71 40.16 8.84
C ASP A 353 20.59 41.69 9.05
N GLY A 354 20.77 42.16 10.29
CA GLY A 354 20.71 43.58 10.66
C GLY A 354 19.33 44.07 11.10
N ASP A 355 18.27 43.26 10.94
CA ASP A 355 16.94 43.55 11.46
C ASP A 355 16.70 42.85 12.82
N ASN A 356 15.85 43.46 13.65
CA ASN A 356 15.32 42.85 14.88
C ASN A 356 14.23 41.82 14.54
N VAL A 357 14.62 40.75 13.84
CA VAL A 357 13.73 39.65 13.46
C VAL A 357 13.27 38.92 14.72
N LYS A 358 11.97 39.01 14.97
CA LYS A 358 11.31 38.55 16.20
C LYS A 358 11.20 37.01 16.32
N GLY A 359 11.30 36.32 15.19
CA GLY A 359 11.37 34.87 15.04
C GLY A 359 11.32 34.52 13.55
N HIS A 360 11.66 33.28 13.18
CA HIS A 360 11.60 32.81 11.78
C HIS A 360 11.20 31.34 11.71
N THR A 361 10.19 31.02 10.89
CA THR A 361 9.71 29.65 10.70
C THR A 361 10.26 29.04 9.42
N TYR A 362 11.18 28.09 9.55
CA TYR A 362 11.68 27.26 8.47
C TYR A 362 10.75 26.07 8.30
N LEU A 363 9.76 26.25 7.44
CA LEU A 363 8.71 25.29 7.06
C LEU A 363 9.15 23.82 6.91
N SER A 364 10.38 23.58 6.42
CA SER A 364 11.00 22.26 6.19
C SER A 364 11.79 21.71 7.39
N TRP A 365 11.64 22.30 8.58
CA TRP A 365 12.45 22.02 9.78
C TRP A 365 11.74 22.31 11.13
N GLY A 366 11.19 23.51 11.28
CA GLY A 366 10.71 24.05 12.56
C GLY A 366 10.83 25.57 12.63
N SER A 367 10.67 26.14 13.82
CA SER A 367 10.78 27.59 14.06
C SER A 367 11.89 27.96 15.05
N LEU A 368 12.46 29.15 14.87
CA LEU A 368 13.41 29.80 15.76
C LEU A 368 12.77 31.07 16.35
N ILE A 369 12.71 31.17 17.68
CA ILE A 369 11.97 32.21 18.41
C ILE A 369 12.92 32.98 19.34
N ASN A 370 13.11 34.26 19.06
CA ASN A 370 13.93 35.16 19.90
C ASN A 370 13.14 35.54 21.17
N SER A 371 13.62 35.10 22.33
CA SER A 371 12.92 35.18 23.61
C SER A 371 13.71 36.03 24.61
N MET A 372 13.23 37.25 24.83
CA MET A 372 13.86 38.26 25.68
C MET A 372 13.01 38.57 26.93
N PRO A 373 13.62 38.90 28.08
CA PRO A 373 12.88 39.33 29.28
C PRO A 373 11.97 40.56 29.05
N SER A 374 12.41 41.45 28.17
CA SER A 374 11.83 42.77 27.90
C SER A 374 10.54 42.75 27.06
N ASP A 375 10.33 41.74 26.22
CA ASP A 375 9.16 41.61 25.34
C ASP A 375 8.60 40.18 25.36
N LYS A 376 7.99 39.79 26.49
CA LYS A 376 7.30 38.49 26.62
C LYS A 376 6.13 38.32 25.62
N ASN A 377 5.55 39.42 25.15
CA ASN A 377 4.52 39.39 24.10
C ASN A 377 5.13 38.96 22.76
N ASN A 378 6.42 39.24 22.51
CA ASN A 378 7.12 38.75 21.32
C ASN A 378 7.11 37.23 21.23
N GLN A 379 7.59 36.57 22.29
CA GLN A 379 7.71 35.11 22.37
C GLN A 379 6.36 34.47 22.06
N ARG A 380 5.28 34.99 22.68
CA ARG A 380 3.90 34.55 22.47
C ARG A 380 3.45 34.72 21.00
N ASN A 381 3.63 35.91 20.43
CA ASN A 381 3.15 36.19 19.07
C ASN A 381 3.90 35.35 18.02
N ALA A 382 5.24 35.31 18.12
CA ALA A 382 6.08 34.50 17.24
C ALA A 382 5.76 33.00 17.36
N LEU A 383 5.45 32.50 18.57
CA LEU A 383 5.02 31.12 18.79
C LEU A 383 3.70 30.82 18.07
N HIS A 384 2.69 31.68 18.20
CA HIS A 384 1.41 31.52 17.50
C HIS A 384 1.57 31.51 15.98
N GLU A 385 2.30 32.49 15.42
CA GLU A 385 2.61 32.57 14.00
C GLU A 385 3.35 31.31 13.50
N SER A 386 4.31 30.81 14.29
CA SER A 386 5.06 29.59 14.00
C SER A 386 4.16 28.35 13.98
N PHE A 387 3.29 28.17 14.98
CA PHE A 387 2.32 27.06 15.00
C PHE A 387 1.35 27.15 13.82
N GLN A 388 0.85 28.34 13.47
CA GLN A 388 -0.10 28.51 12.36
C GLN A 388 0.56 28.12 11.03
N THR A 389 1.81 28.54 10.87
CA THR A 389 2.64 28.30 9.69
C THR A 389 2.97 26.81 9.55
N LEU A 390 3.51 26.16 10.59
CA LEU A 390 3.88 24.74 10.57
C LEU A 390 2.70 23.77 10.47
N LEU A 391 1.49 24.17 10.92
CA LEU A 391 0.26 23.37 10.78
C LEU A 391 -0.49 23.63 9.45
N GLY A 392 -0.03 24.53 8.58
CA GLY A 392 -0.75 24.91 7.35
C GLY A 392 -2.08 25.64 7.60
N ALA A 393 -2.26 26.19 8.81
CA ALA A 393 -3.39 27.03 9.21
C ALA A 393 -3.19 28.50 8.81
N ALA A 394 -1.94 28.93 8.62
CA ALA A 394 -1.59 30.22 8.05
C ALA A 394 -2.19 30.43 6.65
N GLU A 395 -2.27 31.69 6.25
CA GLU A 395 -2.81 32.09 4.95
C GLU A 395 -1.72 32.01 3.88
N GLY A 396 -2.02 31.34 2.76
CA GLY A 396 -1.44 31.75 1.49
C GLY A 396 -1.98 33.14 1.13
N SER A 397 -1.17 33.98 0.51
CA SER A 397 -1.60 35.34 0.10
C SER A 397 -2.92 35.26 -0.69
N PRO A 398 -4.00 35.95 -0.27
CA PRO A 398 -5.30 35.84 -0.92
C PRO A 398 -5.30 36.60 -2.25
N THR A 399 -4.76 35.97 -3.30
CA THR A 399 -4.60 36.55 -4.64
C THR A 399 -5.92 36.84 -5.38
N GLU A 400 -7.06 36.37 -4.84
CA GLU A 400 -8.36 36.42 -5.52
C GLU A 400 -9.49 37.10 -4.72
N SER A 401 -9.29 37.41 -3.43
CA SER A 401 -10.33 38.08 -2.63
C SER A 401 -10.41 39.57 -2.98
N MET A 402 -11.64 40.09 -3.14
CA MET A 402 -11.87 41.52 -3.37
C MET A 402 -11.82 42.34 -2.07
N PHE A 403 -11.89 41.68 -0.91
CA PHE A 403 -11.91 42.33 0.40
C PHE A 403 -10.55 42.20 1.10
N CYS A 404 -9.87 43.34 1.30
CA CYS A 404 -8.74 43.43 2.22
C CYS A 404 -9.25 43.32 3.68
N PHE A 405 -9.45 42.09 4.14
CA PHE A 405 -9.58 41.77 5.57
C PHE A 405 -8.33 42.24 6.35
N SER A 406 -8.42 42.29 7.67
CA SER A 406 -7.31 42.68 8.56
C SER A 406 -6.01 41.92 8.23
N ARG A 407 -4.89 42.63 8.10
CA ARG A 407 -3.56 42.04 7.84
C ARG A 407 -3.08 41.05 8.90
N THR A 408 -3.70 41.06 10.08
CA THR A 408 -3.52 40.04 11.11
C THR A 408 -4.89 39.51 11.52
N LEU A 409 -5.04 38.18 11.50
CA LEU A 409 -6.23 37.48 11.98
C LEU A 409 -6.10 37.16 13.48
N PRO A 410 -7.21 37.13 14.25
CA PRO A 410 -7.20 36.63 15.62
C PRO A 410 -6.79 35.15 15.66
N SER A 411 -5.86 34.78 16.55
CA SER A 411 -5.36 33.40 16.62
C SER A 411 -6.47 32.36 16.87
N SER A 412 -7.45 32.70 17.70
CA SER A 412 -8.63 31.87 17.97
C SER A 412 -9.42 31.53 16.69
N PHE A 413 -9.62 32.52 15.81
CA PHE A 413 -10.29 32.33 14.53
C PHE A 413 -9.51 31.37 13.60
N VAL A 414 -8.18 31.52 13.55
CA VAL A 414 -7.30 30.63 12.77
C VAL A 414 -7.34 29.20 13.31
N TRP A 415 -7.39 29.03 14.65
CA TRP A 415 -7.54 27.71 15.26
C TRP A 415 -8.90 27.07 15.01
N ASP A 416 -10.00 27.85 15.01
CA ASP A 416 -11.33 27.32 14.68
C ASP A 416 -11.49 27.01 13.17
N ARG A 417 -10.82 27.77 12.28
CA ARG A 417 -10.67 27.41 10.85
C ARG A 417 -9.96 26.07 10.71
N PHE A 418 -8.83 25.89 11.41
CA PHE A 418 -8.10 24.62 11.42
C PHE A 418 -8.94 23.46 12.00
N ARG A 419 -9.69 23.69 13.09
CA ARG A 419 -10.59 22.67 13.67
C ARG A 419 -11.69 22.24 12.70
N ARG A 420 -12.31 23.19 11.97
CA ARG A 420 -13.26 22.88 10.88
C ARG A 420 -12.62 22.04 9.78
N ARG A 421 -11.46 22.45 9.25
CA ARG A 421 -10.74 21.69 8.22
C ARG A 421 -10.40 20.26 8.69
N ALA A 422 -9.88 20.13 9.91
CA ALA A 422 -9.49 18.83 10.49
C ALA A 422 -10.67 17.88 10.69
N PHE A 423 -11.87 18.39 11.04
CA PHE A 423 -13.09 17.59 11.12
C PHE A 423 -13.41 16.89 9.79
N PHE A 424 -13.40 17.63 8.67
CA PHE A 424 -13.64 17.06 7.34
C PHE A 424 -12.52 16.10 6.91
N GLU A 425 -11.25 16.46 7.07
CA GLU A 425 -10.13 15.57 6.73
C GLU A 425 -10.17 14.26 7.53
N ASN A 426 -10.53 14.32 8.82
CA ASN A 426 -10.64 13.14 9.67
C ASN A 426 -11.81 12.23 9.24
N ILE A 427 -12.98 12.79 8.92
CA ILE A 427 -14.13 12.03 8.40
C ILE A 427 -13.80 11.37 7.05
N LEU A 428 -13.26 12.13 6.10
CA LEU A 428 -12.95 11.63 4.76
C LEU A 428 -11.84 10.56 4.78
N ARG A 429 -10.82 10.70 5.64
CA ARG A 429 -9.81 9.64 5.85
C ARG A 429 -10.40 8.40 6.52
N SER A 430 -11.28 8.57 7.50
CA SER A 430 -11.99 7.44 8.14
C SER A 430 -12.78 6.64 7.11
N ARG A 431 -13.51 7.33 6.22
CA ARG A 431 -14.21 6.72 5.09
C ARG A 431 -13.25 5.98 4.15
N SER A 432 -12.20 6.66 3.68
CA SER A 432 -11.22 6.11 2.74
C SER A 432 -10.54 4.84 3.28
N PHE A 433 -10.12 4.82 4.55
CA PHE A 433 -9.56 3.62 5.18
C PHE A 433 -10.56 2.45 5.26
N VAL A 434 -11.83 2.73 5.62
CA VAL A 434 -12.89 1.70 5.66
C VAL A 434 -13.22 1.16 4.26
N GLU A 435 -13.25 2.03 3.24
CA GLU A 435 -13.43 1.64 1.84
C GLU A 435 -12.24 0.83 1.31
N ALA A 436 -11.00 1.18 1.69
CA ALA A 436 -9.78 0.44 1.34
C ALA A 436 -9.77 -0.98 1.95
N VAL A 437 -10.13 -1.14 3.23
CA VAL A 437 -10.24 -2.46 3.88
C VAL A 437 -11.34 -3.31 3.23
N ASN A 438 -12.46 -2.70 2.81
CA ASN A 438 -13.53 -3.38 2.06
C ASN A 438 -13.08 -3.80 0.65
N SER A 439 -12.36 -2.94 -0.07
CA SER A 439 -11.77 -3.25 -1.37
C SER A 439 -10.76 -4.41 -1.27
N LEU A 440 -9.87 -4.37 -0.28
CA LEU A 440 -8.90 -5.42 0.01
C LEU A 440 -9.59 -6.77 0.34
N SER A 441 -10.66 -6.73 1.13
CA SER A 441 -11.51 -7.89 1.47
C SER A 441 -12.12 -8.57 0.24
N LYS A 442 -12.61 -7.77 -0.72
CA LYS A 442 -13.19 -8.25 -1.99
C LYS A 442 -12.12 -8.80 -2.93
N SER A 443 -11.01 -8.07 -3.10
CA SER A 443 -9.95 -8.39 -4.05
C SER A 443 -9.06 -9.56 -3.62
N ILE A 444 -8.93 -9.85 -2.33
CA ILE A 444 -8.12 -10.96 -1.82
C ILE A 444 -9.02 -12.00 -1.16
N THR A 445 -9.40 -13.06 -1.90
CA THR A 445 -10.31 -14.11 -1.42
C THR A 445 -9.75 -14.99 -0.30
N GLN A 446 -8.42 -15.04 -0.11
CA GLN A 446 -7.77 -15.75 1.00
C GLN A 446 -7.52 -14.89 2.25
N LEU A 447 -7.89 -13.60 2.24
CA LEU A 447 -7.72 -12.70 3.40
C LEU A 447 -8.60 -13.16 4.57
N VAL A 448 -8.03 -13.17 5.78
CA VAL A 448 -8.74 -13.41 7.04
C VAL A 448 -9.13 -12.07 7.66
N ILE A 449 -10.38 -11.96 8.10
CA ILE A 449 -10.90 -10.74 8.73
C ILE A 449 -11.37 -11.12 10.12
N THR A 450 -10.59 -10.73 11.13
CA THR A 450 -10.90 -11.03 12.53
C THR A 450 -12.11 -10.22 13.00
N LYS A 451 -12.76 -10.69 14.06
CA LYS A 451 -13.80 -9.92 14.76
C LYS A 451 -13.27 -8.58 15.27
N GLU A 452 -11.98 -8.47 15.55
CA GLU A 452 -11.34 -7.23 16.03
C GLU A 452 -11.25 -6.18 14.93
N VAL A 453 -10.79 -6.54 13.72
CA VAL A 453 -10.79 -5.63 12.56
C VAL A 453 -12.20 -5.20 12.20
N SER A 454 -13.14 -6.15 12.16
CA SER A 454 -14.58 -5.88 11.94
C SER A 454 -15.14 -4.91 13.00
N ASN A 455 -14.88 -5.14 14.28
CA ASN A 455 -15.30 -4.25 15.37
C ASN A 455 -14.67 -2.85 15.28
N MET A 456 -13.40 -2.74 14.86
CA MET A 456 -12.74 -1.44 14.64
C MET A 456 -13.37 -0.68 13.46
N VAL A 457 -13.66 -1.36 12.35
CA VAL A 457 -14.36 -0.78 11.18
C VAL A 457 -15.77 -0.33 11.56
N MET A 458 -16.57 -1.17 12.21
CA MET A 458 -17.93 -0.82 12.63
C MET A 458 -17.95 0.33 13.65
N LYS A 459 -17.03 0.32 14.63
CA LYS A 459 -16.89 1.43 15.60
C LYS A 459 -16.43 2.72 14.93
N SER A 460 -15.54 2.64 13.94
CA SER A 460 -15.13 3.80 13.13
C SER A 460 -16.31 4.37 12.34
N LYS A 461 -17.07 3.53 11.62
CA LYS A 461 -18.27 3.95 10.88
C LYS A 461 -19.23 4.69 11.80
N LYS A 462 -19.61 4.06 12.91
CA LYS A 462 -20.51 4.64 13.91
C LYS A 462 -20.00 5.98 14.47
N LEU A 463 -18.69 6.10 14.74
CA LEU A 463 -18.12 7.36 15.22
C LEU A 463 -18.09 8.46 14.15
N VAL A 464 -18.00 8.13 12.85
CA VAL A 464 -18.21 9.13 11.77
C VAL A 464 -19.67 9.60 11.75
N GLU A 465 -20.62 8.68 11.85
CA GLU A 465 -22.06 9.00 11.84
C GLU A 465 -22.44 9.88 13.06
N GLU A 466 -21.97 9.53 14.25
CA GLU A 466 -22.12 10.36 15.46
C GLU A 466 -21.37 11.71 15.34
N ALA A 467 -20.16 11.74 14.75
CA ALA A 467 -19.41 12.99 14.55
C ALA A 467 -20.15 13.96 13.63
N ILE A 468 -20.81 13.47 12.58
CA ILE A 468 -21.62 14.28 11.68
C ILE A 468 -22.88 14.79 12.39
N GLN A 469 -23.58 13.91 13.13
CA GLN A 469 -24.81 14.27 13.84
C GLN A 469 -24.59 15.28 14.98
N GLU A 470 -23.51 15.13 15.75
CA GLU A 470 -23.21 15.99 16.91
C GLU A 470 -22.26 17.14 16.58
N GLN A 471 -21.61 17.11 15.41
CA GLN A 471 -20.50 17.98 14.99
C GLN A 471 -19.23 17.87 15.85
N ASP A 472 -19.04 16.74 16.55
CA ASP A 472 -17.92 16.59 17.49
C ASP A 472 -16.60 16.24 16.78
N PRO A 473 -15.59 17.13 16.76
CA PRO A 473 -14.26 16.82 16.23
C PRO A 473 -13.59 15.62 16.91
N ARG A 474 -13.88 15.36 18.19
CA ARG A 474 -13.27 14.25 18.96
C ARG A 474 -13.72 12.91 18.40
N LYS A 475 -14.99 12.79 18.00
CA LYS A 475 -15.52 11.58 17.37
C LYS A 475 -14.94 11.38 15.97
N ALA A 476 -14.76 12.45 15.18
CA ALA A 476 -14.09 12.39 13.88
C ALA A 476 -12.61 11.93 14.01
N ALA A 477 -11.86 12.49 14.96
CA ALA A 477 -10.47 12.10 15.23
C ALA A 477 -10.36 10.65 15.74
N ALA A 478 -11.24 10.25 16.67
CA ALA A 478 -11.30 8.88 17.20
C ALA A 478 -11.68 7.84 16.13
N ALA A 479 -12.59 8.19 15.21
CA ALA A 479 -12.92 7.36 14.06
C ALA A 479 -11.68 7.13 13.19
N ARG A 480 -10.95 8.19 12.83
CA ARG A 480 -9.73 8.10 11.99
C ARG A 480 -8.70 7.16 12.60
N ILE A 481 -8.43 7.29 13.89
CA ILE A 481 -7.46 6.45 14.60
C ILE A 481 -7.89 4.97 14.57
N LEU A 482 -9.19 4.67 14.70
CA LEU A 482 -9.71 3.30 14.60
C LEU A 482 -9.70 2.75 13.17
N ALA A 483 -10.03 3.58 12.17
CA ALA A 483 -9.98 3.20 10.77
C ALA A 483 -8.54 2.86 10.35
N GLU A 484 -7.59 3.75 10.66
CA GLU A 484 -6.17 3.57 10.37
C GLU A 484 -5.59 2.35 11.10
N LYS A 485 -5.93 2.15 12.38
CA LYS A 485 -5.54 0.96 13.14
C LYS A 485 -6.14 -0.33 12.56
N SER A 486 -7.36 -0.29 12.01
CA SER A 486 -7.95 -1.45 11.34
C SER A 486 -7.25 -1.79 10.03
N ALA A 487 -6.83 -0.78 9.26
CA ALA A 487 -6.09 -0.96 8.01
C ALA A 487 -4.65 -1.44 8.22
N LYS A 488 -4.01 -1.03 9.33
CA LYS A 488 -2.66 -1.45 9.75
C LYS A 488 -2.65 -2.73 10.60
N HIS A 489 -3.76 -3.46 10.71
CA HIS A 489 -3.84 -4.63 11.60
C HIS A 489 -3.08 -5.85 11.05
N GLU A 490 -2.27 -6.49 11.90
CA GLU A 490 -1.40 -7.63 11.53
C GLU A 490 -2.16 -8.77 10.82
N SER A 491 -3.41 -9.03 11.20
CA SER A 491 -4.24 -10.06 10.56
C SER A 491 -4.60 -9.79 9.09
N LEU A 492 -4.40 -8.56 8.58
CA LEU A 492 -4.55 -8.23 7.15
C LEU A 492 -3.25 -8.47 6.36
N LEU A 493 -2.11 -8.50 7.05
CA LEU A 493 -0.80 -8.86 6.50
C LEU A 493 -0.57 -10.38 6.56
N GLY A 494 -1.06 -11.01 7.62
CA GLY A 494 -1.11 -12.46 7.78
C GLY A 494 -2.01 -13.12 6.75
N MET A 495 -1.48 -13.37 5.55
CA MET A 495 -1.91 -14.53 4.78
C MET A 495 -1.71 -15.75 5.68
N THR A 496 -2.80 -16.47 5.97
CA THR A 496 -2.67 -17.73 6.70
C THR A 496 -2.04 -18.75 5.76
N ASP A 497 -0.73 -19.01 5.92
CA ASP A 497 0.11 -19.86 5.07
C ASP A 497 -0.18 -21.37 5.16
N LEU A 498 -1.46 -21.72 5.19
CA LEU A 498 -1.97 -22.94 4.57
C LEU A 498 -1.84 -22.81 3.04
N THR A 499 -0.58 -22.88 2.59
CA THR A 499 -0.21 -23.09 1.19
C THR A 499 -1.02 -24.26 0.61
N PRO A 500 -1.30 -24.28 -0.70
CA PRO A 500 -2.09 -25.37 -1.31
C PRO A 500 -1.55 -26.77 -0.98
N TYR A 501 -0.24 -26.91 -0.79
CA TYR A 501 0.42 -28.15 -0.39
C TYR A 501 0.09 -28.58 1.05
N LEU A 502 0.00 -27.66 2.02
CA LEU A 502 -0.40 -27.99 3.39
C LEU A 502 -1.89 -28.36 3.46
N LYS A 503 -2.73 -27.69 2.64
CA LYS A 503 -4.12 -28.08 2.40
C LYS A 503 -4.19 -29.52 1.84
N ILE A 504 -3.43 -29.84 0.79
CA ILE A 504 -3.34 -31.20 0.22
C ILE A 504 -2.89 -32.23 1.27
N GLY A 505 -1.93 -31.89 2.15
CA GLY A 505 -1.47 -32.77 3.23
C GLY A 505 -2.57 -33.17 4.23
N ILE A 506 -3.57 -32.31 4.45
CA ILE A 506 -4.76 -32.60 5.26
C ILE A 506 -5.81 -33.37 4.43
N TYR A 507 -6.00 -33.00 3.16
CA TYR A 507 -7.05 -33.57 2.32
C TYR A 507 -6.73 -34.94 1.70
N VAL A 508 -5.47 -35.34 1.53
CA VAL A 508 -5.12 -36.70 1.05
C VAL A 508 -5.51 -37.80 2.03
N PRO A 509 -5.20 -37.72 3.35
CA PRO A 509 -5.72 -38.67 4.33
C PRO A 509 -7.25 -38.74 4.40
N ILE A 510 -7.92 -37.60 4.18
CA ILE A 510 -9.39 -37.52 4.16
C ILE A 510 -9.98 -38.08 2.86
N SER A 511 -9.33 -37.89 1.71
CA SER A 511 -9.84 -38.33 0.39
C SER A 511 -9.49 -39.77 0.03
N MET A 512 -8.40 -40.34 0.57
CA MET A 512 -7.99 -41.73 0.32
C MET A 512 -9.09 -42.78 0.56
N PRO A 513 -9.89 -42.71 1.66
CA PRO A 513 -11.05 -43.58 1.86
C PRO A 513 -12.12 -43.51 0.75
N PHE A 514 -12.17 -42.43 -0.03
CA PHE A 514 -13.09 -42.26 -1.15
C PHE A 514 -12.47 -42.69 -2.49
N VAL A 515 -11.15 -42.50 -2.67
CA VAL A 515 -10.43 -42.89 -3.90
C VAL A 515 -10.27 -44.41 -4.01
N PHE A 516 -9.88 -45.10 -2.92
CA PHE A 516 -9.65 -46.56 -2.96
C PHE A 516 -10.87 -47.35 -3.46
N PRO A 517 -12.10 -47.14 -2.93
CA PRO A 517 -13.28 -47.86 -3.39
C PRO A 517 -13.64 -47.58 -4.87
N ILE A 518 -13.42 -46.34 -5.36
CA ILE A 518 -13.64 -46.01 -6.77
C ILE A 518 -12.65 -46.74 -7.68
N VAL A 519 -11.36 -46.81 -7.28
CA VAL A 519 -10.34 -47.58 -8.00
C VAL A 519 -10.67 -49.09 -7.97
N GLU A 520 -11.16 -49.60 -6.84
CA GLU A 520 -11.59 -51.00 -6.71
C GLU A 520 -12.76 -51.33 -7.67
N VAL A 521 -13.75 -50.43 -7.83
CA VAL A 521 -14.83 -50.58 -8.83
C VAL A 521 -14.28 -50.62 -10.25
N ILE A 522 -13.37 -49.71 -10.60
CA ILE A 522 -12.80 -49.63 -11.95
C ILE A 522 -12.02 -50.91 -12.25
N LEU A 523 -11.17 -51.37 -11.32
CA LEU A 523 -10.42 -52.62 -11.45
C LEU A 523 -11.35 -53.85 -11.49
N ALA A 524 -12.39 -53.90 -10.67
CA ALA A 524 -13.39 -54.97 -10.69
C ALA A 524 -14.16 -54.99 -12.02
N PHE A 525 -14.58 -53.84 -12.53
CA PHE A 525 -15.27 -53.73 -13.82
C PHE A 525 -14.38 -54.22 -14.96
N PHE A 526 -13.11 -53.80 -15.03
CA PHE A 526 -12.17 -54.30 -16.02
C PHE A 526 -11.88 -55.81 -15.85
N TYR A 527 -11.72 -56.29 -14.62
CA TYR A 527 -11.54 -57.73 -14.34
C TYR A 527 -12.75 -58.56 -14.78
N TYR A 528 -13.96 -58.16 -14.42
CA TYR A 528 -15.17 -58.86 -14.83
C TYR A 528 -15.41 -58.76 -16.34
N LYS A 529 -15.12 -57.62 -16.97
CA LYS A 529 -15.20 -57.47 -18.42
C LYS A 529 -14.24 -58.42 -19.13
N LEU A 530 -12.96 -58.42 -18.75
CA LEU A 530 -11.95 -59.37 -19.26
C LEU A 530 -12.36 -60.84 -19.03
N LYS A 531 -12.98 -61.14 -17.88
CA LYS A 531 -13.46 -62.50 -17.55
C LYS A 531 -14.66 -62.91 -18.40
N VAL A 532 -15.59 -62.00 -18.70
CA VAL A 532 -16.71 -62.22 -19.62
C VAL A 532 -16.22 -62.34 -21.06
N ASP A 533 -15.35 -61.45 -21.52
CA ASP A 533 -14.75 -61.49 -22.86
C ASP A 533 -13.98 -62.82 -23.08
N PHE A 534 -13.24 -63.29 -22.06
CA PHE A 534 -12.57 -64.59 -22.06
C PHE A 534 -13.57 -65.77 -22.11
N LEU A 535 -14.66 -65.74 -21.32
CA LEU A 535 -15.70 -66.77 -21.35
C LEU A 535 -16.43 -66.82 -22.69
N VAL A 536 -16.67 -65.67 -23.32
CA VAL A 536 -17.28 -65.56 -24.67
C VAL A 536 -16.32 -66.05 -25.76
N ALA A 537 -15.03 -65.73 -25.65
CA ALA A 537 -14.00 -66.30 -26.53
C ALA A 537 -13.93 -67.84 -26.43
N PHE A 538 -14.11 -68.40 -25.22
CA PHE A 538 -14.16 -69.85 -24.95
C PHE A 538 -15.40 -70.59 -25.52
N VAL A 539 -16.23 -69.91 -26.32
CA VAL A 539 -17.46 -70.43 -26.93
C VAL A 539 -17.46 -70.31 -28.47
N LYS A 540 -16.59 -69.49 -29.09
CA LYS A 540 -16.53 -69.35 -30.56
C LYS A 540 -15.52 -70.32 -31.22
N PRO A 541 -15.94 -71.13 -32.22
CA PRO A 541 -15.01 -71.88 -33.07
C PRO A 541 -14.39 -70.99 -34.16
N PRO A 542 -13.25 -71.39 -34.77
CA PRO A 542 -12.60 -70.64 -35.84
C PRO A 542 -13.14 -70.99 -37.23
N SER A 543 -13.40 -69.98 -38.07
CA SER A 543 -13.66 -70.17 -39.49
C SER A 543 -13.40 -68.91 -40.33
N SER A 544 -12.74 -69.09 -41.46
CA SER A 544 -12.64 -68.18 -42.62
C SER A 544 -12.57 -69.07 -43.89
N PRO A 545 -12.62 -68.57 -45.14
CA PRO A 545 -12.63 -67.16 -45.56
C PRO A 545 -13.67 -66.80 -46.66
N ARG A 546 -13.50 -65.57 -47.20
CA ARG A 546 -13.81 -65.06 -48.57
C ARG A 546 -15.04 -64.16 -48.83
N GLU A 547 -14.72 -63.19 -49.69
CA GLU A 547 -15.52 -62.45 -50.68
C GLU A 547 -16.34 -61.20 -50.25
N LEU A 548 -16.59 -60.37 -51.27
CA LEU A 548 -16.88 -58.93 -51.39
C LEU A 548 -17.86 -58.78 -52.59
N PRO A 549 -18.45 -57.60 -52.95
CA PRO A 549 -18.35 -56.23 -52.39
C PRO A 549 -19.75 -55.57 -52.19
N GLU A 550 -19.84 -54.23 -52.31
CA GLU A 550 -21.03 -53.42 -52.67
C GLU A 550 -22.18 -53.27 -51.62
N GLU A 551 -22.90 -52.15 -51.49
CA GLU A 551 -22.77 -50.79 -52.07
C GLU A 551 -23.31 -49.68 -51.13
N LYS A 552 -23.19 -48.40 -51.53
CA LYS A 552 -23.84 -47.20 -50.95
C LYS A 552 -25.11 -46.85 -51.78
N PRO A 553 -26.10 -46.04 -51.31
CA PRO A 553 -25.86 -44.72 -50.70
C PRO A 553 -26.90 -44.19 -49.67
N SER A 554 -26.66 -42.94 -49.24
CA SER A 554 -27.59 -41.98 -48.60
C SER A 554 -28.38 -41.19 -49.69
N PRO A 555 -29.34 -40.25 -49.44
CA PRO A 555 -29.18 -39.03 -48.59
C PRO A 555 -30.47 -38.51 -47.88
N SER A 556 -30.34 -37.33 -47.22
CA SER A 556 -31.31 -36.19 -47.10
C SER A 556 -32.77 -36.41 -46.64
N GLU A 557 -33.49 -35.48 -45.99
CA GLU A 557 -33.26 -34.25 -45.19
C GLU A 557 -34.66 -33.86 -44.63
N ASP A 558 -34.75 -32.99 -43.61
CA ASP A 558 -35.74 -31.89 -43.45
C ASP A 558 -36.07 -31.50 -42.00
N VAL A 559 -36.40 -30.21 -41.84
CA VAL A 559 -36.69 -29.43 -40.61
C VAL A 559 -37.63 -28.30 -41.05
N PRO A 560 -38.82 -28.03 -40.42
CA PRO A 560 -38.84 -27.25 -39.15
C PRO A 560 -40.08 -27.33 -38.22
N GLY A 561 -39.89 -26.92 -36.95
CA GLY A 561 -40.54 -25.67 -36.47
C GLY A 561 -41.59 -25.64 -35.33
N VAL A 562 -41.22 -24.93 -34.24
CA VAL A 562 -41.95 -23.77 -33.63
C VAL A 562 -43.17 -23.98 -32.65
N THR A 563 -43.16 -23.18 -31.56
CA THR A 563 -44.25 -22.70 -30.63
C THR A 563 -44.90 -23.55 -29.50
N GLU A 564 -44.72 -23.04 -28.26
CA GLU A 564 -45.73 -22.59 -27.24
C GLU A 564 -46.36 -23.42 -26.08
N ASN A 565 -46.31 -22.76 -24.89
CA ASN A 565 -47.32 -22.57 -23.83
C ASN A 565 -47.62 -23.60 -22.70
N THR A 566 -48.08 -23.02 -21.58
CA THR A 566 -48.27 -23.53 -20.18
C THR A 566 -49.73 -23.43 -19.70
N PRO A 567 -50.13 -23.81 -18.46
CA PRO A 567 -49.52 -24.71 -17.46
C PRO A 567 -50.36 -26.02 -17.30
N PRO A 568 -51.31 -26.30 -16.35
CA PRO A 568 -51.75 -25.68 -15.06
C PRO A 568 -51.44 -26.54 -13.79
N GLU A 569 -52.09 -26.22 -12.66
CA GLU A 569 -52.10 -26.91 -11.34
C GLU A 569 -53.50 -27.56 -11.08
N PRO A 570 -53.79 -28.38 -10.02
CA PRO A 570 -53.97 -27.84 -8.65
C PRO A 570 -53.69 -28.78 -7.42
N GLU A 571 -53.50 -28.11 -6.26
CA GLU A 571 -53.93 -28.39 -4.87
C GLU A 571 -54.29 -29.79 -4.33
N GLU A 572 -53.83 -30.12 -3.10
CA GLU A 572 -54.71 -30.08 -1.90
C GLU A 572 -53.93 -29.90 -0.57
N ASN A 573 -54.62 -29.63 0.54
CA ASN A 573 -54.06 -29.10 1.80
C ASN A 573 -54.09 -30.08 2.99
N SER A 574 -53.17 -29.91 3.97
CA SER A 574 -53.54 -29.89 5.40
C SER A 574 -52.41 -29.39 6.32
N ASN A 575 -52.79 -28.78 7.45
CA ASN A 575 -51.95 -28.15 8.47
C ASN A 575 -52.43 -28.69 9.86
N PRO A 576 -51.63 -28.69 10.95
CA PRO A 576 -51.55 -27.46 11.75
C PRO A 576 -50.26 -27.23 12.58
N THR A 577 -50.19 -26.02 13.16
CA THR A 577 -49.23 -25.49 14.16
C THR A 577 -49.83 -25.56 15.59
N PRO A 578 -49.29 -24.90 16.65
CA PRO A 578 -47.91 -24.51 17.06
C PRO A 578 -47.52 -24.96 18.50
N SER A 579 -46.30 -24.67 18.99
CA SER A 579 -46.06 -24.38 20.43
C SER A 579 -44.75 -23.61 20.74
N THR A 580 -44.83 -22.71 21.72
CA THR A 580 -43.78 -21.98 22.50
C THR A 580 -44.42 -21.61 23.87
N PRO A 581 -43.83 -20.87 24.85
CA PRO A 581 -42.45 -20.35 25.04
C PRO A 581 -41.86 -20.64 26.45
N SER A 582 -40.66 -20.12 26.79
CA SER A 582 -40.17 -19.65 28.12
C SER A 582 -38.62 -19.64 28.20
N THR A 583 -37.90 -18.83 29.02
CA THR A 583 -38.18 -17.53 29.69
C THR A 583 -36.83 -16.82 30.01
N LEU A 584 -36.88 -15.49 30.17
CA LEU A 584 -35.84 -14.53 30.59
C LEU A 584 -34.81 -14.97 31.67
N SER A 585 -33.60 -14.42 31.57
CA SER A 585 -32.89 -13.78 32.70
C SER A 585 -32.03 -12.60 32.18
N THR A 586 -31.68 -11.63 33.01
CA THR A 586 -31.26 -10.28 32.55
C THR A 586 -30.15 -9.63 33.39
N LEU A 587 -29.17 -9.04 32.68
CA LEU A 587 -28.38 -7.85 33.10
C LEU A 587 -27.44 -8.07 34.33
N PRO A 588 -26.41 -7.22 34.61
CA PRO A 588 -26.32 -5.77 34.35
C PRO A 588 -25.34 -5.31 33.27
N THR A 589 -25.69 -4.16 32.69
CA THR A 589 -24.79 -3.20 32.05
C THR A 589 -23.88 -2.55 33.09
N SER A 590 -22.62 -2.31 32.72
CA SER A 590 -21.76 -1.34 33.41
C SER A 590 -21.22 -0.34 32.38
N ASN A 591 -21.64 0.91 32.48
CA ASN A 591 -21.08 1.99 31.67
C ASN A 591 -19.68 2.34 32.21
N SER A 592 -18.65 2.10 31.41
CA SER A 592 -17.31 2.62 31.65
C SER A 592 -16.79 3.29 30.37
N THR A 593 -16.96 4.61 30.30
CA THR A 593 -16.26 5.46 29.32
C THR A 593 -14.77 5.49 29.66
N LEU A 594 -14.02 4.55 29.09
CA LEU A 594 -12.56 4.50 29.20
C LEU A 594 -11.95 5.78 28.61
N SER A 595 -10.96 6.30 29.32
CA SER A 595 -10.19 7.49 28.95
C SER A 595 -9.17 7.21 27.85
N ILE A 596 -8.69 8.26 27.18
CA ILE A 596 -7.70 8.15 26.11
C ILE A 596 -6.36 7.61 26.66
N ASP A 597 -6.00 7.93 27.90
CA ASP A 597 -4.76 7.49 28.56
C ASP A 597 -4.70 5.97 28.78
N GLU A 598 -5.82 5.31 29.06
CA GLU A 598 -5.86 3.88 29.37
C GLU A 598 -5.50 3.00 28.16
N ILE A 599 -5.77 3.48 26.94
CA ILE A 599 -5.43 2.79 25.69
C ILE A 599 -3.91 2.69 25.50
N SER A 600 -3.12 3.59 26.11
CA SER A 600 -1.66 3.65 25.94
C SER A 600 -0.85 2.61 26.75
N ARG A 601 -1.45 1.94 27.74
CA ARG A 601 -0.69 1.22 28.79
C ARG A 601 -0.72 -0.31 28.73
N LEU A 602 -1.32 -0.91 27.71
CA LEU A 602 -1.36 -2.37 27.51
C LEU A 602 0.01 -2.93 27.07
N LYS A 603 0.84 -3.33 28.04
CA LYS A 603 2.06 -4.10 27.79
C LYS A 603 1.74 -5.50 27.28
N THR A 604 2.52 -5.99 26.32
CA THR A 604 2.45 -7.36 25.83
C THR A 604 2.93 -8.37 26.89
N PRO A 605 2.27 -9.53 27.06
CA PRO A 605 2.80 -10.63 27.84
C PRO A 605 3.93 -11.34 27.06
N PRO A 606 4.93 -11.94 27.75
CA PRO A 606 6.00 -12.67 27.09
C PRO A 606 5.49 -13.98 26.45
N PRO A 607 6.06 -14.42 25.30
CA PRO A 607 5.60 -15.61 24.60
C PRO A 607 5.87 -16.90 25.40
N PRO A 608 4.97 -17.91 25.34
CA PRO A 608 5.13 -19.16 26.06
C PRO A 608 6.28 -20.01 25.50
N LYS A 609 7.13 -20.54 26.38
CA LYS A 609 8.27 -21.40 26.02
C LYS A 609 7.81 -22.81 25.65
N ILE A 610 7.63 -23.09 24.35
CA ILE A 610 7.42 -24.45 23.84
C ILE A 610 8.78 -25.07 23.46
N LYS A 611 9.06 -26.29 23.93
CA LYS A 611 10.32 -26.99 23.66
C LYS A 611 10.27 -27.68 22.29
N ALA A 612 11.06 -27.21 21.33
CA ALA A 612 11.30 -27.96 20.10
C ALA A 612 12.11 -29.24 20.42
N THR A 613 11.54 -30.41 20.09
CA THR A 613 12.24 -31.70 20.16
C THR A 613 12.54 -32.13 18.72
N VAL A 614 13.81 -32.41 18.40
CA VAL A 614 14.26 -32.60 17.00
C VAL A 614 14.32 -34.08 16.62
N PRO A 615 13.54 -34.55 15.63
CA PRO A 615 13.83 -35.77 14.89
C PRO A 615 14.80 -35.46 13.75
N LYS A 616 15.86 -36.25 13.62
CA LYS A 616 16.71 -36.28 12.41
C LYS A 616 16.13 -37.30 11.43
N GLY A 617 16.09 -37.00 10.14
CA GLY A 617 15.71 -38.00 9.12
C GLY A 617 15.46 -37.41 7.73
N SER A 618 16.37 -37.70 6.81
CA SER A 618 16.28 -37.34 5.39
C SER A 618 15.35 -38.27 4.60
N THR A 619 14.58 -37.72 3.64
CA THR A 619 14.52 -38.25 2.25
C THR A 619 13.92 -37.23 1.28
N VAL A 620 14.32 -37.30 0.01
CA VAL A 620 13.93 -36.35 -1.05
C VAL A 620 13.01 -37.03 -2.08
N SER A 621 11.84 -36.44 -2.38
CA SER A 621 11.18 -36.63 -3.68
C SER A 621 9.98 -35.73 -3.96
N LYS A 622 9.95 -35.22 -5.21
CA LYS A 622 8.77 -34.94 -6.06
C LYS A 622 7.82 -33.78 -5.66
N ARG A 623 8.03 -32.65 -6.35
CA ARG A 623 6.96 -31.67 -6.66
C ARG A 623 5.84 -32.34 -7.49
N ILE A 624 4.63 -31.79 -7.42
CA ILE A 624 3.51 -32.11 -8.33
C ILE A 624 3.15 -30.84 -9.13
N THR A 625 2.82 -31.05 -10.40
CA THR A 625 2.58 -30.01 -11.44
C THR A 625 1.25 -29.27 -11.26
N ILE A 626 1.18 -28.01 -11.72
CA ILE A 626 -0.07 -27.31 -12.02
C ILE A 626 -0.09 -27.02 -13.55
N PRO A 627 -1.19 -27.24 -14.30
CA PRO A 627 -1.12 -27.33 -15.75
C PRO A 627 -1.20 -25.99 -16.50
N THR A 628 -0.42 -25.90 -17.58
CA THR A 628 -0.55 -24.93 -18.66
C THR A 628 -1.92 -25.02 -19.36
N ALA A 629 -2.57 -23.88 -19.63
CA ALA A 629 -3.06 -23.47 -20.97
C ALA A 629 -4.22 -22.45 -20.91
N MET A 630 -3.91 -21.17 -21.20
CA MET A 630 -4.83 -20.33 -21.97
C MET A 630 -4.27 -20.13 -23.37
N HIS A 631 -4.70 -21.03 -24.26
CA HIS A 631 -4.78 -20.87 -25.71
C HIS A 631 -3.47 -20.60 -26.48
N SER A 632 -2.68 -21.66 -26.65
CA SER A 632 -2.50 -22.11 -28.04
C SER A 632 -3.84 -22.66 -28.52
N MET A 633 -4.37 -22.13 -29.62
CA MET A 633 -5.68 -22.52 -30.16
C MET A 633 -5.48 -23.30 -31.46
N PHE A 634 -5.98 -24.54 -31.49
CA PHE A 634 -6.07 -25.42 -32.67
C PHE A 634 -4.76 -25.96 -33.26
N ASN A 635 -3.96 -26.65 -32.44
CA ASN A 635 -3.50 -27.99 -32.84
C ASN A 635 -3.34 -28.91 -31.62
N LYS A 636 -3.52 -30.23 -31.79
CA LYS A 636 -3.84 -31.13 -30.66
C LYS A 636 -2.78 -32.18 -30.31
N ASP A 637 -1.75 -32.35 -31.15
CA ASP A 637 -0.87 -33.52 -31.09
C ASP A 637 0.59 -33.21 -30.68
N GLU A 638 0.94 -31.96 -30.37
CA GLU A 638 2.28 -31.57 -29.88
C GLU A 638 2.27 -30.92 -28.48
N THR A 639 2.47 -31.73 -27.45
CA THR A 639 2.66 -31.27 -26.07
C THR A 639 4.13 -30.97 -25.76
N ASN A 640 4.66 -29.90 -26.37
CA ASN A 640 6.01 -29.39 -26.09
C ASN A 640 6.11 -28.77 -24.67
N ILE A 641 6.24 -29.63 -23.66
CA ILE A 641 6.49 -29.23 -22.26
C ILE A 641 7.95 -28.79 -22.14
N ARG A 642 8.18 -27.49 -21.93
CA ARG A 642 9.52 -26.97 -21.62
C ARG A 642 10.06 -27.63 -20.35
N SER A 643 11.20 -28.31 -20.44
CA SER A 643 11.91 -28.84 -19.27
C SER A 643 12.59 -27.72 -18.51
N ALA A 644 12.43 -27.69 -17.19
CA ALA A 644 13.10 -26.71 -16.35
C ALA A 644 14.62 -26.99 -16.29
N PRO A 645 15.49 -25.98 -16.48
CA PRO A 645 16.93 -26.15 -16.30
C PRO A 645 17.24 -26.42 -14.82
N GLU A 646 18.21 -27.30 -14.58
CA GLU A 646 18.65 -27.65 -13.23
C GLU A 646 19.51 -26.53 -12.62
N MET A 647 19.23 -26.15 -11.38
CA MET A 647 20.11 -25.27 -10.60
C MET A 647 21.44 -25.99 -10.34
N PRO A 648 22.60 -25.34 -10.56
CA PRO A 648 23.89 -25.96 -10.32
C PRO A 648 24.14 -26.14 -8.82
N SER A 649 24.90 -27.19 -8.44
CA SER A 649 25.39 -27.32 -7.07
C SER A 649 26.33 -26.17 -6.68
N GLY A 650 26.56 -25.99 -5.38
CA GLY A 650 27.65 -25.15 -4.87
C GLY A 650 29.03 -25.80 -5.00
N ASP A 651 29.11 -27.08 -5.37
CA ASP A 651 30.37 -27.80 -5.57
C ASP A 651 31.21 -27.17 -6.71
N GLY A 652 32.38 -26.63 -6.38
CA GLY A 652 33.31 -26.04 -7.35
C GLY A 652 33.11 -24.55 -7.64
N ILE A 653 32.33 -23.84 -6.81
CA ILE A 653 32.26 -22.38 -6.80
C ILE A 653 32.48 -21.81 -5.40
N ASP A 654 33.22 -20.72 -5.31
CA ASP A 654 33.44 -19.94 -4.11
C ASP A 654 32.48 -18.74 -4.03
N TYR A 655 32.07 -18.38 -2.81
CA TYR A 655 31.17 -17.25 -2.58
C TYR A 655 31.65 -15.92 -3.21
N PRO A 656 32.94 -15.51 -3.13
CA PRO A 656 33.43 -14.32 -3.80
C PRO A 656 33.17 -14.30 -5.31
N ARG A 657 33.41 -15.42 -6.01
CA ARG A 657 33.10 -15.54 -7.44
C ARG A 657 31.60 -15.40 -7.72
N ALA A 658 30.75 -16.11 -6.97
CA ALA A 658 29.28 -16.02 -7.12
C ALA A 658 28.75 -14.60 -6.84
N ALA A 659 29.27 -13.94 -5.80
CA ALA A 659 28.89 -12.58 -5.43
C ALA A 659 29.35 -11.53 -6.47
N SER A 660 30.46 -11.79 -7.19
CA SER A 660 30.98 -10.86 -8.20
C SER A 660 30.03 -10.64 -9.39
N TRP A 661 29.12 -11.58 -9.67
CA TRP A 661 28.10 -11.46 -10.72
C TRP A 661 27.11 -10.30 -10.50
N SER A 662 26.94 -9.82 -9.26
CA SER A 662 26.17 -8.59 -8.96
C SER A 662 26.83 -7.31 -9.54
N SER A 663 28.16 -7.32 -9.61
CA SER A 663 29.00 -6.22 -10.11
C SER A 663 29.50 -6.41 -11.54
N SER A 664 29.34 -7.60 -12.14
CA SER A 664 29.83 -7.90 -13.49
C SER A 664 28.86 -7.44 -14.59
N THR A 665 29.29 -7.58 -15.84
CA THR A 665 28.47 -7.43 -17.05
C THR A 665 27.80 -8.75 -17.46
N VAL A 666 26.81 -8.67 -18.36
CA VAL A 666 26.25 -9.86 -19.05
C VAL A 666 27.33 -10.61 -19.83
N THR A 667 28.30 -9.90 -20.39
CA THR A 667 29.46 -10.48 -21.11
C THR A 667 30.31 -11.39 -20.24
N GLU A 668 30.31 -11.20 -18.92
CA GLU A 668 31.11 -11.99 -17.98
C GLU A 668 30.31 -13.15 -17.41
N ILE A 669 29.05 -12.94 -17.01
CA ILE A 669 28.20 -14.05 -16.52
C ILE A 669 27.89 -15.07 -17.62
N MET A 670 27.77 -14.65 -18.89
CA MET A 670 27.61 -15.54 -20.06
C MET A 670 28.87 -16.37 -20.39
N LYS A 671 30.03 -16.03 -19.80
CA LYS A 671 31.28 -16.80 -19.91
C LYS A 671 31.49 -17.74 -18.72
N ASP A 672 31.00 -17.38 -17.54
CA ASP A 672 31.00 -18.27 -16.38
C ASP A 672 29.98 -19.39 -16.58
N LYS A 673 30.44 -20.65 -16.70
CA LYS A 673 29.54 -21.80 -16.91
C LYS A 673 28.49 -21.97 -15.82
N ILE A 674 28.82 -21.60 -14.57
CA ILE A 674 27.92 -21.72 -13.42
C ILE A 674 27.01 -20.50 -13.39
N GLY A 675 27.59 -19.30 -13.50
CA GLY A 675 26.82 -18.04 -13.54
C GLY A 675 25.77 -18.02 -14.65
N LYS A 676 26.14 -18.47 -15.86
CA LYS A 676 25.22 -18.64 -16.98
C LYS A 676 24.08 -19.61 -16.68
N GLN A 677 24.35 -20.72 -16.00
CA GLN A 677 23.31 -21.69 -15.65
C GLN A 677 22.35 -21.15 -14.57
N VAL A 678 22.85 -20.41 -13.57
CA VAL A 678 22.00 -19.72 -12.58
C VAL A 678 21.16 -18.63 -13.26
N PHE A 679 21.75 -17.83 -14.16
CA PHE A 679 21.02 -16.84 -14.95
C PHE A 679 19.97 -17.48 -15.88
N ARG A 680 20.28 -18.61 -16.51
CA ARG A 680 19.33 -19.42 -17.30
C ARG A 680 18.15 -19.90 -16.44
N CYS A 681 18.38 -20.34 -15.22
CA CYS A 681 17.32 -20.76 -14.30
C CYS A 681 16.39 -19.59 -13.92
N PHE A 682 16.95 -18.40 -13.68
CA PHE A 682 16.19 -17.18 -13.52
C PHE A 682 15.38 -16.83 -14.79
N LEU A 683 15.99 -16.85 -15.98
CA LEU A 683 15.30 -16.55 -17.24
C LEU A 683 14.17 -17.54 -17.56
N HIS A 684 14.31 -18.80 -17.18
CA HIS A 684 13.24 -19.79 -17.27
C HIS A 684 12.05 -19.43 -16.36
N GLN A 685 12.33 -19.06 -15.10
CA GLN A 685 11.29 -18.57 -14.17
C GLN A 685 10.61 -17.28 -14.67
N SER A 686 11.36 -16.40 -15.35
CA SER A 686 10.82 -15.17 -15.95
C SER A 686 10.29 -15.34 -17.39
N LEU A 687 10.07 -16.58 -17.86
CA LEU A 687 9.55 -16.92 -19.19
C LEU A 687 10.30 -16.26 -20.36
N ALA A 688 11.63 -16.18 -20.27
CA ALA A 688 12.49 -15.48 -21.23
C ALA A 688 13.79 -16.24 -21.57
N GLU A 689 13.86 -17.53 -21.30
CA GLU A 689 15.02 -18.40 -21.60
C GLU A 689 15.44 -18.33 -23.08
N GLU A 690 14.47 -18.18 -23.98
CA GLU A 690 14.67 -18.11 -25.43
C GLU A 690 15.62 -16.98 -25.85
N ASN A 691 15.60 -15.83 -25.16
CA ASN A 691 16.49 -14.71 -25.44
C ASN A 691 17.97 -15.10 -25.31
N MET A 692 18.30 -15.93 -24.31
CA MET A 692 19.67 -16.41 -24.08
C MET A 692 20.04 -17.52 -25.07
N LEU A 693 19.12 -18.47 -25.31
CA LEU A 693 19.35 -19.58 -26.22
C LEU A 693 19.58 -19.11 -27.67
N PHE A 694 18.83 -18.10 -28.12
CA PHE A 694 18.99 -17.49 -29.45
C PHE A 694 20.31 -16.72 -29.62
N VAL A 695 20.77 -16.02 -28.57
CA VAL A 695 22.09 -15.39 -28.56
C VAL A 695 23.19 -16.44 -28.69
N ASP A 696 23.11 -17.52 -27.91
CA ASP A 696 24.05 -18.64 -27.98
C ASP A 696 24.06 -19.33 -29.36
N GLU A 697 22.87 -19.60 -29.91
CA GLU A 697 22.73 -20.29 -31.19
C GLU A 697 23.19 -19.43 -32.37
N ILE A 698 22.97 -18.10 -32.31
CA ILE A 698 23.58 -17.16 -33.25
C ILE A 698 25.12 -17.18 -33.15
N ASP A 699 25.71 -17.20 -31.96
CA ASP A 699 27.17 -17.22 -31.79
C ASP A 699 27.81 -18.54 -32.25
N GLU A 700 27.07 -19.65 -32.23
CA GLU A 700 27.45 -20.89 -32.94
C GLU A 700 27.27 -20.77 -34.46
N ILE A 701 26.14 -20.25 -34.94
CA ILE A 701 25.85 -20.04 -36.38
C ILE A 701 26.89 -19.11 -37.04
N LYS A 702 27.41 -18.10 -36.34
CA LYS A 702 28.51 -17.23 -36.81
C LYS A 702 29.77 -18.00 -37.23
N LYS A 703 29.95 -19.26 -36.80
CA LYS A 703 31.08 -20.12 -37.16
C LYS A 703 30.90 -20.79 -38.52
N LEU A 704 29.66 -21.17 -38.88
CA LEU A 704 29.28 -21.84 -40.12
C LEU A 704 29.53 -20.99 -41.38
N GLN A 705 29.51 -21.58 -42.57
CA GLN A 705 29.73 -20.89 -43.85
C GLN A 705 28.80 -21.44 -44.94
N GLY A 706 28.59 -20.69 -46.03
CA GLY A 706 27.89 -21.18 -47.21
C GLY A 706 26.46 -21.68 -46.93
N ASP A 707 26.10 -22.84 -47.49
CA ASP A 707 24.77 -23.42 -47.32
C ASP A 707 24.48 -23.90 -45.89
N ASP A 708 25.49 -24.27 -45.10
CA ASP A 708 25.31 -24.62 -43.67
C ASP A 708 24.82 -23.40 -42.87
N LEU A 709 25.37 -22.22 -43.16
CA LEU A 709 24.92 -20.95 -42.57
C LEU A 709 23.49 -20.61 -43.01
N LYS A 710 23.16 -20.80 -44.29
CA LYS A 710 21.80 -20.60 -44.82
C LYS A 710 20.77 -21.50 -44.13
N ASN A 711 21.05 -22.79 -44.04
CA ASN A 711 20.17 -23.79 -43.45
C ASN A 711 20.00 -23.56 -41.94
N ALA A 712 21.09 -23.25 -41.23
CA ALA A 712 21.00 -22.98 -39.79
C ALA A 712 20.21 -21.69 -39.46
N VAL A 713 20.29 -20.65 -40.30
CA VAL A 713 19.46 -19.44 -40.13
C VAL A 713 17.99 -19.69 -40.47
N ALA A 714 17.68 -20.58 -41.43
CA ALA A 714 16.30 -21.02 -41.67
C ALA A 714 15.71 -21.70 -40.42
N ASN A 715 16.42 -22.68 -39.87
CA ASN A 715 16.02 -23.40 -38.65
C ASN A 715 15.90 -22.45 -37.44
N LEU A 716 16.80 -21.48 -37.30
CA LEU A 716 16.76 -20.45 -36.25
C LEU A 716 15.49 -19.61 -36.32
N LEU A 717 15.07 -19.21 -37.53
CA LEU A 717 13.86 -18.42 -37.74
C LEU A 717 12.61 -19.22 -37.38
N GLU A 718 12.50 -20.46 -37.85
CA GLU A 718 11.38 -21.38 -37.53
C GLU A 718 11.26 -21.62 -36.02
N LYS A 719 12.39 -21.90 -35.35
CA LYS A 719 12.46 -22.27 -33.93
C LYS A 719 12.06 -21.14 -32.98
N TYR A 720 12.35 -19.88 -33.32
CA TYR A 720 12.16 -18.73 -32.42
C TYR A 720 11.10 -17.72 -32.89
N GLU A 721 10.38 -18.00 -33.99
CA GLU A 721 9.60 -17.01 -34.75
C GLU A 721 8.60 -16.17 -33.93
N MET A 722 7.99 -16.81 -32.91
CA MET A 722 6.96 -16.23 -32.05
C MET A 722 7.46 -15.84 -30.65
N TYR A 723 8.70 -16.21 -30.30
CA TYR A 723 9.20 -16.13 -28.93
C TYR A 723 10.13 -14.94 -28.66
N ILE A 724 10.62 -14.28 -29.71
CA ILE A 724 11.71 -13.30 -29.61
C ILE A 724 11.33 -11.99 -30.31
N ASN A 725 11.48 -10.88 -29.58
CA ASN A 725 11.18 -9.54 -30.06
C ASN A 725 12.40 -8.92 -30.76
N ILE A 726 12.42 -8.99 -32.09
CA ILE A 726 13.40 -8.32 -32.97
C ILE A 726 12.69 -7.43 -34.00
N SER A 727 13.37 -6.36 -34.41
CA SER A 727 12.85 -5.39 -35.37
C SER A 727 12.61 -6.04 -36.75
N SER A 728 11.65 -5.50 -37.51
CA SER A 728 11.43 -5.91 -38.90
C SER A 728 12.69 -5.78 -39.77
N SER A 729 13.55 -4.80 -39.46
CA SER A 729 14.83 -4.58 -40.15
C SER A 729 15.89 -5.64 -39.83
N ALA A 730 15.89 -6.18 -38.60
CA ALA A 730 16.75 -7.29 -38.19
C ALA A 730 16.22 -8.63 -38.73
N ARG A 731 14.90 -8.85 -38.63
CA ARG A 731 14.24 -10.06 -39.15
C ARG A 731 14.36 -10.20 -40.67
N ALA A 732 14.22 -9.10 -41.43
CA ALA A 732 14.43 -9.11 -42.89
C ALA A 732 15.83 -9.59 -43.27
N LYS A 733 16.87 -9.17 -42.53
CA LYS A 733 18.26 -9.56 -42.78
C LYS A 733 18.55 -11.03 -42.48
N LEU A 734 17.86 -11.64 -41.51
CA LEU A 734 17.91 -13.09 -41.31
C LEU A 734 17.25 -13.83 -42.48
N VAL A 735 16.13 -13.31 -42.99
CA VAL A 735 15.43 -13.87 -44.16
C VAL A 735 16.25 -13.72 -45.46
N GLU A 736 17.02 -12.64 -45.63
CA GLU A 736 17.98 -12.49 -46.73
C GLU A 736 19.09 -13.55 -46.74
N ILE A 737 19.48 -14.06 -45.56
CA ILE A 737 20.42 -15.18 -45.46
C ILE A 737 19.70 -16.49 -45.80
N SER A 738 18.52 -16.77 -45.22
CA SER A 738 17.82 -18.05 -45.41
C SER A 738 17.25 -18.23 -46.81
N SER A 739 16.92 -17.15 -47.54
CA SER A 739 16.63 -17.20 -48.99
C SER A 739 17.88 -17.52 -49.82
N GLY A 740 19.06 -17.17 -49.32
CA GLY A 740 20.32 -17.15 -50.07
C GLY A 740 20.54 -15.89 -50.91
N SER A 741 19.75 -14.82 -50.69
CA SER A 741 19.87 -13.55 -51.42
C SER A 741 21.10 -12.75 -51.02
N ASN A 742 21.52 -12.81 -49.75
CA ASN A 742 22.66 -12.05 -49.22
C ASN A 742 23.29 -12.75 -48.00
N VAL A 743 24.20 -13.68 -48.26
CA VAL A 743 24.84 -14.55 -47.25
C VAL A 743 26.09 -13.88 -46.63
N ASP A 744 25.96 -12.65 -46.14
CA ASP A 744 26.98 -11.99 -45.29
C ASP A 744 26.64 -12.22 -43.80
N LYS A 745 27.61 -12.74 -43.04
CA LYS A 745 27.50 -12.93 -41.58
C LYS A 745 27.14 -11.65 -40.82
N LYS A 746 27.48 -10.47 -41.36
CA LYS A 746 27.10 -9.18 -40.77
C LYS A 746 25.59 -8.97 -40.66
N ASN A 747 24.78 -9.72 -41.41
CA ASN A 747 23.31 -9.69 -41.32
C ASN A 747 22.76 -10.38 -40.04
N LEU A 748 23.57 -11.16 -39.32
CA LEU A 748 23.22 -11.72 -37.99
C LEU A 748 23.29 -10.68 -36.86
N GLU A 749 24.24 -9.73 -36.97
CA GLU A 749 24.58 -8.80 -35.88
C GLU A 749 23.43 -7.88 -35.41
N PRO A 750 22.50 -7.40 -36.25
CA PRO A 750 21.37 -6.59 -35.79
C PRO A 750 20.45 -7.35 -34.81
N ALA A 751 20.03 -8.56 -35.18
CA ALA A 751 19.14 -9.39 -34.35
C ALA A 751 19.83 -9.81 -33.04
N HIS A 752 21.09 -10.23 -33.15
CA HIS A 752 21.94 -10.51 -32.00
C HIS A 752 22.01 -9.32 -31.03
N LYS A 753 22.31 -8.12 -31.54
CA LYS A 753 22.51 -6.91 -30.74
C LYS A 753 21.23 -6.35 -30.12
N GLU A 754 20.08 -6.58 -30.73
CA GLU A 754 18.77 -6.24 -30.16
C GLU A 754 18.46 -7.14 -28.94
N VAL A 755 18.55 -8.46 -29.08
CA VAL A 755 18.26 -9.40 -27.98
C VAL A 755 19.33 -9.33 -26.88
N TYR A 756 20.60 -9.17 -27.23
CA TYR A 756 21.68 -9.00 -26.24
C TYR A 756 21.46 -7.75 -25.38
N LYS A 757 20.98 -6.65 -25.98
CA LYS A 757 20.61 -5.44 -25.24
C LYS A 757 19.39 -5.64 -24.33
N LEU A 758 18.44 -6.49 -24.70
CA LEU A 758 17.31 -6.82 -23.82
C LEU A 758 17.79 -7.56 -22.56
N LEU A 759 18.71 -8.53 -22.72
CA LEU A 759 19.39 -9.19 -21.60
C LEU A 759 20.16 -8.18 -20.73
N GLU A 760 20.93 -7.29 -21.35
CA GLU A 760 21.77 -6.29 -20.65
C GLU A 760 20.99 -5.22 -19.89
N ASN A 761 19.92 -4.66 -20.49
CA ASN A 761 19.24 -3.46 -19.97
C ASN A 761 18.00 -3.78 -19.12
N ASP A 762 17.40 -4.97 -19.25
CA ASP A 762 16.22 -5.37 -18.48
C ASP A 762 16.48 -6.64 -17.64
N GLN A 763 16.83 -7.76 -18.29
CA GLN A 763 16.71 -9.06 -17.64
C GLN A 763 17.83 -9.33 -16.62
N PHE A 764 19.06 -8.87 -16.90
CA PHE A 764 20.18 -8.97 -15.97
C PHE A 764 20.08 -7.99 -14.77
N PRO A 765 19.64 -6.73 -14.93
CA PRO A 765 19.24 -5.88 -13.81
C PRO A 765 18.15 -6.46 -12.90
N ARG A 766 17.24 -7.30 -13.43
CA ARG A 766 16.28 -8.07 -12.61
C ARG A 766 16.95 -9.26 -11.93
N PHE A 767 17.73 -10.07 -12.65
CA PHE A 767 18.49 -11.21 -12.11
C PHE A 767 19.30 -10.85 -10.86
N ARG A 768 20.06 -9.75 -10.91
CA ARG A 768 20.91 -9.28 -9.81
C ARG A 768 20.13 -8.93 -8.52
N ARG A 769 18.83 -8.67 -8.63
CA ARG A 769 17.92 -8.39 -7.51
C ARG A 769 16.94 -9.54 -7.22
N SER A 770 17.09 -10.69 -7.88
CA SER A 770 16.17 -11.83 -7.77
C SER A 770 16.39 -12.66 -6.51
N GLU A 771 15.30 -13.21 -5.97
CA GLU A 771 15.33 -14.12 -4.81
C GLU A 771 16.16 -15.38 -5.12
N LEU A 772 16.03 -15.97 -6.32
CA LEU A 772 16.84 -17.11 -6.75
C LEU A 772 18.35 -16.86 -6.64
N TYR A 773 18.82 -15.66 -6.98
CA TYR A 773 20.24 -15.31 -6.84
C TYR A 773 20.62 -15.03 -5.38
N LEU A 774 19.73 -14.45 -4.57
CA LEU A 774 19.94 -14.26 -3.13
C LEU A 774 20.03 -15.59 -2.37
N GLU A 775 19.10 -16.52 -2.64
CA GLU A 775 19.11 -17.88 -2.07
C GLU A 775 20.41 -18.62 -2.43
N TYR A 776 20.81 -18.58 -3.70
CA TYR A 776 22.06 -19.19 -4.17
C TYR A 776 23.32 -18.57 -3.53
N LEU A 777 23.29 -17.27 -3.22
CA LEU A 777 24.35 -16.62 -2.47
C LEU A 777 24.35 -17.00 -0.98
N GLU A 778 23.19 -17.18 -0.33
CA GLU A 778 23.13 -17.61 1.07
C GLU A 778 23.61 -19.07 1.24
N ASP A 779 23.19 -19.98 0.36
CA ASP A 779 23.62 -21.39 0.38
C ASP A 779 25.15 -21.54 0.23
N LEU A 780 25.79 -20.58 -0.45
CA LEU A 780 27.25 -20.49 -0.62
C LEU A 780 27.97 -19.69 0.48
N LEU A 781 27.26 -18.91 1.30
CA LEU A 781 27.86 -17.94 2.22
C LEU A 781 28.63 -18.66 3.36
N PRO A 782 29.98 -18.55 3.42
CA PRO A 782 30.72 -19.16 4.51
C PRO A 782 30.42 -18.40 5.81
N LYS A 783 30.25 -19.11 6.92
CA LYS A 783 29.94 -18.47 8.21
C LYS A 783 30.94 -17.36 8.60
N THR A 784 32.21 -17.52 8.24
CA THR A 784 33.28 -16.53 8.48
C THR A 784 33.10 -15.19 7.73
N TYR A 785 32.23 -15.12 6.72
CA TYR A 785 31.82 -13.85 6.11
C TYR A 785 30.76 -13.15 6.97
N ALA A 786 29.76 -13.89 7.46
CA ALA A 786 28.73 -13.35 8.34
C ALA A 786 29.27 -12.94 9.71
N GLU A 787 30.26 -13.67 10.26
CA GLU A 787 30.92 -13.32 11.53
C GLU A 787 31.62 -11.94 11.46
N LYS A 788 32.22 -11.59 10.31
CA LYS A 788 32.85 -10.26 10.10
C LYS A 788 31.86 -9.10 10.21
N TRP A 789 30.57 -9.33 9.91
CA TRP A 789 29.53 -8.32 10.08
C TRP A 789 29.35 -7.87 11.53
N SER A 790 29.83 -8.64 12.52
CA SER A 790 29.85 -8.19 13.92
C SER A 790 30.96 -7.17 14.23
N THR A 791 31.96 -7.07 13.35
CA THR A 791 33.17 -6.25 13.54
C THR A 791 33.31 -5.09 12.55
N SER A 792 32.54 -5.10 11.46
CA SER A 792 32.54 -4.04 10.44
C SER A 792 31.14 -3.90 9.83
N PHE A 793 30.60 -2.70 9.95
CA PHE A 793 29.36 -2.27 9.31
C PHE A 793 29.51 -2.24 7.79
N GLU A 794 30.70 -1.87 7.33
CA GLU A 794 31.11 -1.82 5.92
C GLU A 794 31.11 -3.22 5.30
N ALA A 795 31.50 -4.26 6.06
CA ALA A 795 31.42 -5.65 5.65
C ALA A 795 29.98 -6.18 5.60
N LEU A 796 29.06 -5.66 6.43
CA LEU A 796 27.64 -5.97 6.39
C LEU A 796 26.97 -5.35 5.16
N ILE A 797 27.09 -4.03 5.00
CA ILE A 797 26.44 -3.29 3.90
C ILE A 797 27.10 -3.55 2.54
N GLY A 798 28.39 -3.88 2.49
CA GLY A 798 29.04 -4.33 1.25
C GLY A 798 28.50 -5.69 0.76
N ASN A 799 28.08 -6.56 1.66
CA ASN A 799 27.61 -7.91 1.35
C ASN A 799 26.12 -7.90 0.94
N GLN A 800 25.77 -8.51 -0.19
CA GLN A 800 24.39 -8.53 -0.69
C GLN A 800 23.42 -9.32 0.20
N VAL A 801 23.84 -10.46 0.76
CA VAL A 801 23.06 -11.25 1.74
C VAL A 801 23.00 -10.51 3.09
N GLY A 802 24.08 -9.83 3.47
CA GLY A 802 24.15 -8.94 4.63
C GLY A 802 23.12 -7.82 4.56
N ARG A 803 23.05 -7.09 3.44
CA ARG A 803 22.00 -6.08 3.18
C ARG A 803 20.60 -6.66 3.19
N HIS A 804 20.40 -7.88 2.68
CA HIS A 804 19.08 -8.52 2.69
C HIS A 804 18.56 -8.69 4.12
N HIS A 805 19.29 -9.39 5.00
CA HIS A 805 18.85 -9.58 6.38
C HIS A 805 18.87 -8.29 7.23
N PHE A 806 19.76 -7.34 6.92
CA PHE A 806 19.72 -6.03 7.57
C PHE A 806 18.47 -5.24 7.16
N ARG A 807 18.03 -5.31 5.90
CA ARG A 807 16.77 -4.71 5.42
C ARG A 807 15.55 -5.33 6.09
N GLU A 808 15.48 -6.66 6.20
CA GLU A 808 14.41 -7.36 6.94
C GLU A 808 14.31 -6.87 8.39
N PHE A 809 15.47 -6.73 9.06
CA PHE A 809 15.53 -6.20 10.41
C PHE A 809 15.09 -4.73 10.48
N LEU A 810 15.59 -3.86 9.59
CA LEU A 810 15.21 -2.45 9.52
C LEU A 810 13.71 -2.26 9.28
N PHE A 811 13.09 -3.08 8.43
CA PHE A 811 11.64 -3.11 8.24
C PHE A 811 10.91 -3.44 9.55
N SER A 812 11.39 -4.43 10.31
CA SER A 812 10.83 -4.82 11.62
C SER A 812 10.93 -3.73 12.70
N ILE A 813 11.86 -2.79 12.57
CA ILE A 813 12.03 -1.64 13.48
C ILE A 813 11.64 -0.29 12.87
N HIS A 814 11.04 -0.31 11.67
CA HIS A 814 10.53 0.87 10.95
C HIS A 814 11.61 1.94 10.65
N ALA A 815 12.76 1.49 10.11
CA ALA A 815 13.92 2.33 9.78
C ALA A 815 14.57 1.97 8.42
N GLU A 816 13.80 1.36 7.51
CA GLU A 816 14.27 0.79 6.22
C GLU A 816 14.67 1.86 5.18
N GLU A 817 14.05 3.04 5.26
CA GLU A 817 14.25 4.18 4.37
C GLU A 817 15.72 4.63 4.29
N ASN A 818 16.44 4.58 5.43
CA ASN A 818 17.86 4.89 5.52
C ASN A 818 18.72 3.99 4.61
N LEU A 819 18.44 2.67 4.60
CA LEU A 819 19.18 1.72 3.76
C LEU A 819 18.75 1.85 2.29
N ARG A 820 17.46 2.06 2.01
CA ARG A 820 16.97 2.29 0.63
C ARG A 820 17.62 3.52 -0.02
N PHE A 821 17.74 4.61 0.72
CA PHE A 821 18.39 5.84 0.26
C PHE A 821 19.89 5.64 0.02
N TRP A 822 20.59 4.92 0.91
CA TRP A 822 21.99 4.56 0.73
C TRP A 822 22.20 3.68 -0.53
N GLU A 823 21.32 2.70 -0.78
CA GLU A 823 21.36 1.89 -2.02
C GLU A 823 21.06 2.73 -3.27
N ALA A 824 20.09 3.65 -3.21
CA ALA A 824 19.80 4.58 -4.30
C ALA A 824 20.99 5.52 -4.62
N ILE A 825 21.73 5.97 -3.60
CA ILE A 825 22.97 6.75 -3.78
C ILE A 825 24.06 5.91 -4.47
N ILE A 826 24.14 4.60 -4.21
CA ILE A 826 25.09 3.72 -4.90
C ILE A 826 24.71 3.55 -6.38
N GLU A 827 23.43 3.35 -6.70
CA GLU A 827 22.98 3.28 -8.10
C GLU A 827 23.20 4.64 -8.82
N PHE A 828 23.02 5.77 -8.13
CA PHE A 828 23.39 7.10 -8.60
C PHE A 828 24.91 7.24 -8.85
N LYS A 829 25.76 6.78 -7.94
CA LYS A 829 27.24 6.80 -8.09
C LYS A 829 27.74 5.89 -9.22
N ASN A 830 27.01 4.82 -9.53
CA ASN A 830 27.26 3.96 -10.69
C ASN A 830 26.79 4.56 -12.02
N THR A 831 26.05 5.68 -12.01
CA THR A 831 25.62 6.39 -13.21
C THR A 831 26.75 7.28 -13.76
N LYS A 832 26.82 7.44 -15.09
CA LYS A 832 27.87 8.25 -15.74
C LYS A 832 27.85 9.70 -15.20
N ASN A 833 29.00 10.14 -14.67
CA ASN A 833 29.17 11.45 -14.04
C ASN A 833 28.71 12.60 -14.97
N LYS A 834 28.01 13.59 -14.41
CA LYS A 834 27.43 14.76 -15.10
C LYS A 834 26.52 14.45 -16.29
N SER A 835 25.90 13.27 -16.33
CA SER A 835 24.93 12.90 -17.39
C SER A 835 23.49 13.31 -17.06
N HIS A 836 22.64 13.45 -18.08
CA HIS A 836 21.21 13.73 -17.87
C HIS A 836 20.49 12.60 -17.12
N ALA A 837 20.95 11.35 -17.23
CA ALA A 837 20.45 10.23 -16.42
C ALA A 837 20.75 10.45 -14.93
N MET A 838 21.95 10.93 -14.61
CA MET A 838 22.36 11.27 -13.24
C MET A 838 21.51 12.42 -12.67
N LEU A 839 21.22 13.46 -13.46
CA LEU A 839 20.35 14.57 -13.07
C LEU A 839 18.89 14.12 -12.86
N ASN A 840 18.37 13.19 -13.67
CA ASN A 840 17.06 12.57 -13.45
C ASN A 840 17.06 11.76 -12.14
N MET A 841 18.12 10.97 -11.89
CA MET A 841 18.23 10.13 -10.71
C MET A 841 18.38 10.93 -9.42
N ALA A 842 19.11 12.06 -9.43
CA ALA A 842 19.16 12.99 -8.30
C ALA A 842 17.78 13.58 -7.97
N ARG A 843 16.97 13.93 -8.98
CA ARG A 843 15.59 14.39 -8.79
C ARG A 843 14.68 13.30 -8.22
N SER A 844 14.76 12.08 -8.75
CA SER A 844 14.04 10.92 -8.21
C SER A 844 14.41 10.62 -6.75
N ILE A 845 15.70 10.61 -6.40
CA ILE A 845 16.17 10.47 -5.00
C ILE A 845 15.63 11.60 -4.12
N HIS A 846 15.61 12.84 -4.62
CA HIS A 846 15.03 13.96 -3.90
C HIS A 846 13.51 13.79 -3.68
N GLU A 847 12.77 13.40 -4.72
CA GLU A 847 11.31 13.23 -4.69
C GLU A 847 10.85 12.03 -3.82
N GLN A 848 11.68 10.99 -3.71
CA GLN A 848 11.38 9.78 -2.92
C GLN A 848 11.82 9.84 -1.46
N PHE A 849 12.91 10.55 -1.14
CA PHE A 849 13.53 10.50 0.19
C PHE A 849 13.74 11.87 0.86
N LEU A 850 13.75 12.98 0.10
CA LEU A 850 14.16 14.31 0.60
C LEU A 850 13.09 15.40 0.53
N LYS A 851 11.92 15.16 -0.11
CA LYS A 851 10.78 16.09 -0.15
C LYS A 851 9.94 15.93 1.14
N GLU A 852 9.24 16.99 1.56
CA GLU A 852 8.26 16.84 2.66
C GLU A 852 7.09 15.95 2.21
N GLY A 853 6.63 15.05 3.09
CA GLY A 853 5.45 14.22 2.83
C GLY A 853 5.68 13.10 1.81
N CYS A 854 6.91 12.59 1.65
CA CYS A 854 7.23 11.41 0.83
C CYS A 854 6.51 10.12 1.28
N THR A 855 5.24 9.99 0.91
CA THR A 855 4.56 8.70 0.79
C THR A 855 4.58 8.28 -0.68
N ASN A 856 5.42 7.31 -1.04
CA ASN A 856 5.42 6.76 -2.40
C ASN A 856 4.15 5.94 -2.61
N GLU A 857 3.10 6.55 -3.17
CA GLU A 857 1.86 5.84 -3.57
C GLU A 857 2.06 4.98 -4.83
N VAL A 858 3.17 5.16 -5.55
CA VAL A 858 3.49 4.43 -6.79
C VAL A 858 4.74 3.56 -6.62
N GLN A 859 4.54 2.27 -6.30
CA GLN A 859 4.89 1.15 -7.19
C GLN A 859 4.42 -0.20 -6.61
N PHE A 860 3.86 -1.06 -7.47
CA PHE A 860 3.46 -2.42 -7.09
C PHE A 860 4.70 -3.29 -6.78
N VAL A 861 4.86 -3.70 -5.51
CA VAL A 861 5.26 -5.03 -4.97
C VAL A 861 5.73 -4.90 -3.51
N SER A 862 4.83 -4.45 -2.63
CA SER A 862 4.79 -4.78 -1.19
C SER A 862 3.48 -4.23 -0.61
N LYS A 863 2.76 -5.03 0.20
CA LYS A 863 1.40 -4.67 0.66
C LYS A 863 1.42 -3.88 1.98
N LEU A 864 1.73 -2.59 1.93
CA LEU A 864 1.48 -1.66 3.04
C LEU A 864 1.32 -0.22 2.52
N PRO A 865 0.12 0.41 2.62
CA PRO A 865 -0.02 1.84 2.39
C PRO A 865 0.46 2.65 3.60
N ASN A 866 0.95 3.87 3.36
CA ASN A 866 1.38 4.85 4.37
C ASN A 866 2.62 4.45 5.19
N PHE A 867 3.77 4.35 4.52
CA PHE A 867 5.08 4.58 5.14
C PHE A 867 5.71 5.87 4.61
N SER A 868 6.15 6.74 5.51
CA SER A 868 6.92 7.94 5.17
C SER A 868 8.37 7.52 4.89
N LEU A 869 8.86 7.73 3.67
CA LEU A 869 10.23 7.37 3.26
C LEU A 869 11.25 8.49 3.49
N GLN A 870 10.89 9.49 4.30
CA GLN A 870 11.71 10.66 4.55
C GLN A 870 12.92 10.31 5.43
N VAL A 871 14.12 10.43 4.86
CA VAL A 871 15.38 10.17 5.57
C VAL A 871 15.73 11.35 6.47
N PHE A 872 16.18 11.07 7.68
CA PHE A 872 16.72 12.09 8.56
C PHE A 872 18.11 12.56 8.07
N LEU A 873 18.18 13.81 7.63
CA LEU A 873 19.43 14.51 7.30
C LEU A 873 19.41 15.89 7.99
N PRO A 874 20.56 16.41 8.47
CA PRO A 874 20.65 17.75 9.02
C PRO A 874 20.22 18.82 8.01
N PHE A 875 19.59 19.89 8.50
CA PHE A 875 18.90 20.86 7.66
C PHE A 875 19.79 21.53 6.61
N GLY A 876 20.97 22.04 7.01
CA GLY A 876 21.89 22.72 6.08
C GLY A 876 22.36 21.79 4.96
N LEU A 877 22.65 20.53 5.28
CA LEU A 877 22.99 19.50 4.29
C LEU A 877 21.80 19.23 3.34
N ARG A 878 20.59 19.02 3.87
CA ARG A 878 19.39 18.79 3.07
C ARG A 878 19.09 19.98 2.13
N GLN A 879 19.21 21.22 2.61
CA GLN A 879 19.03 22.41 1.79
C GLN A 879 20.12 22.58 0.73
N ASN A 880 21.39 22.29 1.05
CA ASN A 880 22.49 22.33 0.09
C ASN A 880 22.30 21.30 -1.04
N LEU A 881 21.79 20.10 -0.72
CA LEU A 881 21.39 19.10 -1.73
C LEU A 881 20.26 19.60 -2.63
N ILE A 882 19.15 20.06 -2.03
CA ILE A 882 17.98 20.57 -2.77
C ILE A 882 18.41 21.70 -3.72
N LYS A 883 19.23 22.64 -3.22
CA LYS A 883 19.77 23.75 -4.01
C LYS A 883 20.61 23.25 -5.19
N LYS A 884 21.61 22.39 -4.96
CA LYS A 884 22.45 21.85 -6.04
C LYS A 884 21.64 21.12 -7.12
N ILE A 885 20.64 20.34 -6.71
CA ILE A 885 19.75 19.62 -7.64
C ILE A 885 18.91 20.59 -8.48
N LYS A 886 18.39 21.66 -7.86
CA LYS A 886 17.63 22.73 -8.53
C LYS A 886 18.50 23.56 -9.49
N ASP A 887 19.71 23.91 -9.06
CA ASP A 887 20.71 24.66 -9.84
C ASP A 887 21.39 23.78 -10.92
N LYS A 888 21.09 22.47 -10.94
CA LYS A 888 21.63 21.42 -11.83
C LYS A 888 23.13 21.14 -11.67
N ASP A 889 23.73 21.57 -10.56
CA ASP A 889 25.10 21.24 -10.16
C ASP A 889 25.17 19.83 -9.55
N VAL A 890 25.05 18.83 -10.42
CA VAL A 890 24.99 17.41 -10.05
C VAL A 890 26.24 16.68 -10.54
N ASP A 891 26.99 16.13 -9.58
CA ASP A 891 28.15 15.27 -9.82
C ASP A 891 28.13 14.03 -8.90
N ILE A 892 29.15 13.17 -9.02
CA ILE A 892 29.27 11.93 -8.25
C ILE A 892 29.45 12.14 -6.74
N ALA A 893 29.90 13.31 -6.30
CA ALA A 893 30.16 13.65 -4.90
C ALA A 893 28.94 14.30 -4.20
N LEU A 894 27.90 14.69 -4.96
CA LEU A 894 26.69 15.38 -4.47
C LEU A 894 26.18 14.85 -3.12
N PHE A 895 26.03 13.53 -2.98
CA PHE A 895 25.48 12.88 -1.79
C PHE A 895 26.53 12.34 -0.80
N ASP A 896 27.83 12.64 -0.94
CA ASP A 896 28.88 12.03 -0.08
C ASP A 896 28.72 12.35 1.41
N GLU A 897 28.32 13.56 1.75
CA GLU A 897 28.07 13.98 3.13
C GLU A 897 26.81 13.32 3.71
N ALA A 898 25.76 13.19 2.89
CA ALA A 898 24.54 12.48 3.25
C ALA A 898 24.76 10.97 3.40
N THR A 899 25.63 10.38 2.56
CA THR A 899 26.06 8.98 2.66
C THR A 899 26.67 8.74 4.04
N LYS A 900 27.65 9.57 4.43
CA LYS A 900 28.33 9.48 5.74
C LYS A 900 27.37 9.64 6.92
N HIS A 901 26.45 10.61 6.86
CA HIS A 901 25.46 10.82 7.93
C HIS A 901 24.56 9.59 8.10
N VAL A 902 24.01 9.06 7.00
CA VAL A 902 23.10 7.90 7.03
C VAL A 902 23.84 6.61 7.42
N GLU A 903 25.08 6.43 6.98
CA GLU A 903 25.96 5.36 7.46
C GLU A 903 26.19 5.47 8.98
N GLN A 904 26.45 6.67 9.50
CA GLN A 904 26.64 6.90 10.94
C GLN A 904 25.35 6.64 11.74
N VAL A 905 24.18 7.08 11.26
CA VAL A 905 22.87 6.78 11.87
C VAL A 905 22.62 5.28 11.92
N LEU A 906 22.78 4.57 10.79
CA LEU A 906 22.62 3.12 10.71
C LEU A 906 23.61 2.35 11.59
N LYS A 907 24.85 2.83 11.70
CA LYS A 907 25.93 2.22 12.48
C LYS A 907 25.78 2.42 14.00
N ASN A 908 25.19 3.53 14.43
CA ASN A 908 25.07 3.89 15.85
C ASN A 908 23.98 3.13 16.62
N ASP A 909 22.80 2.90 16.02
CA ASP A 909 21.70 2.17 16.69
C ASP A 909 21.22 0.91 15.91
N PRO A 910 20.73 0.99 14.67
CA PRO A 910 20.15 -0.17 13.99
C PRO A 910 21.13 -1.34 13.80
N TYR A 911 22.39 -1.06 13.46
CA TYR A 911 23.44 -2.07 13.33
C TYR A 911 23.73 -2.80 14.64
N VAL A 912 23.85 -2.07 15.76
CA VAL A 912 24.07 -2.66 17.09
C VAL A 912 22.90 -3.56 17.49
N ARG A 913 21.66 -3.11 17.22
CA ARG A 913 20.44 -3.88 17.49
C ARG A 913 20.28 -5.09 16.55
N PHE A 914 20.71 -4.98 15.29
CA PHE A 914 20.73 -6.09 14.33
C PHE A 914 21.65 -7.22 14.81
N LEU A 915 22.86 -6.90 15.26
CA LEU A 915 23.80 -7.89 15.80
C LEU A 915 23.28 -8.54 17.10
N ALA A 916 22.50 -7.80 17.89
CA ALA A 916 21.79 -8.33 19.05
C ALA A 916 20.54 -9.17 18.70
N SER A 917 20.01 -9.07 17.48
CA SER A 917 18.72 -9.66 17.07
C SER A 917 18.73 -11.20 16.99
N SER A 918 17.54 -11.79 16.97
CA SER A 918 17.33 -13.19 16.62
C SER A 918 17.74 -13.51 15.19
N ASN A 919 17.54 -12.59 14.24
CA ASN A 919 17.68 -12.85 12.81
C ASN A 919 19.16 -13.15 12.47
N TYR A 920 20.06 -12.27 12.89
CA TYR A 920 21.50 -12.46 12.71
C TYR A 920 22.03 -13.71 13.44
N LYS A 921 21.54 -13.98 14.67
CA LYS A 921 21.95 -15.15 15.46
C LYS A 921 21.47 -16.48 14.87
N ASN A 922 20.25 -16.51 14.31
CA ASN A 922 19.70 -17.68 13.63
C ASN A 922 20.45 -17.94 12.31
N LEU A 923 20.78 -16.88 11.56
CA LEU A 923 21.62 -16.99 10.35
C LEU A 923 23.00 -17.57 10.68
N LEU A 924 23.71 -17.05 11.68
CA LEU A 924 24.99 -17.59 12.15
C LEU A 924 24.94 -19.04 12.66
N ALA A 925 23.75 -19.56 12.94
CA ALA A 925 23.51 -20.96 13.30
C ALA A 925 23.07 -21.84 12.11
N ARG A 926 22.61 -21.23 11.00
CA ARG A 926 22.27 -21.89 9.72
C ARG A 926 23.48 -22.03 8.79
N LEU A 927 24.34 -21.01 8.75
CA LEU A 927 25.55 -20.99 7.92
C LEU A 927 26.60 -22.00 8.40
N LYS A 928 27.37 -22.54 7.46
CA LYS A 928 28.36 -23.61 7.63
C LYS A 928 29.78 -23.04 7.79
#